data_AF-A0A8C6NLA0-F1
#
_entry.id   AF-A0A8C6NLA0-F1
#
_cell.length_a   1.000
_cell.length_b   1.000
_cell.length_c   1.000
_cell.angle_alpha   90.00
_cell.angle_beta   90.00
_cell.angle_gamma   90.00
#
_symmetry.space_group_name_H-M   'P 1'
#
loop_
_entity.id
_entity.type
_entity.pdbx_description
1 polymer ?
#
loop_
_entity_poly.entity_id
_entity_poly.type
_entity_poly.pdbx_seq_one_letter_code
_entity_poly.pdbx_strand_id
1 'polypeptide(L)'
;MAVLGILAAVVLLLETVSAASLGVVYTEGGMVTGKSISLGLFRRMDVFKGIPFAGIPGRFEKPQRHPGWDGILKATEYRNRCLQLNLLMNDVRGNEDCLYLNIWVPHGSKVSTNLPVMVWIYGGAFLLGGSMGANFLDNYLYSGQEIADRGNVIVVTFGYRVGTLGFLSTGDSSLPGNYGLWDQHAAIAWVHRNIRSFGGDPDNITVFGESAGGASVSLQTLSPHNKGLFKRAISQSGVALCPWAINKNPRKFAEEVAVKVGCPTDASMGACLKMTDPVHLTKAGVLNLTASPDMYNLILSPVVDGDFLPDEPHNLFHNTAAIDYLAGVNDMDGHIFTGFDVASVNSHLVDTPTEDVKRLLAALTKDKGTLGSENAYSTYTYEWGSKPSREAVKKTVVDIETDYIFLIPTQATLYLHAANATSGRTYSYIFSEPNRLGGLTKPFPSWLGADHADDLQYVFGKPFTTPLGYWPRHRDVSRYMIAYWTNFAKTGDPNKGGLSVPVSWPAFTSTGHQFLEINSKMDKGYVGQKLRMRFVNFWTSVLPNLPTVHKVAKTFSWVLFIDSCLNLQKNIFSRSLKSPISELIIHPYWPLIAVAEAAAQAGRPRLPSPQPLGPAPPGESQGVPWPGERHSPSTVSWVYL
;
A
#
# COMPACT_ATOMS: atom_id res chain seq x y z
N MET A 1 23.62 -49.21 -30.14
CA MET A 1 22.14 -49.31 -30.18
C MET A 1 21.57 -49.80 -28.85
N ALA A 2 21.97 -50.97 -28.32
CA ALA A 2 21.46 -51.50 -27.04
C ALA A 2 21.76 -50.59 -25.82
N VAL A 3 22.97 -50.03 -25.72
CA VAL A 3 23.34 -49.12 -24.61
C VAL A 3 22.58 -47.79 -24.67
N LEU A 4 22.29 -47.28 -25.87
CA LEU A 4 21.44 -46.08 -26.06
C LEU A 4 19.97 -46.36 -25.72
N GLY A 5 19.48 -47.57 -26.03
CA GLY A 5 18.13 -48.00 -25.64
C GLY A 5 17.97 -48.17 -24.12
N ILE A 6 19.02 -48.66 -23.44
CA ILE A 6 19.04 -48.78 -21.97
C ILE A 6 19.14 -47.39 -21.32
N LEU A 7 19.96 -46.47 -21.85
CA LEU A 7 20.03 -45.09 -21.35
C LEU A 7 18.71 -44.33 -21.56
N ALA A 8 18.07 -44.47 -22.73
CA ALA A 8 16.77 -43.88 -22.98
C ALA A 8 15.68 -44.48 -22.09
N ALA A 9 15.70 -45.80 -21.86
CA ALA A 9 14.79 -46.48 -20.94
C ALA A 9 15.03 -46.08 -19.48
N VAL A 10 16.27 -45.87 -19.06
CA VAL A 10 16.61 -45.41 -17.69
C VAL A 10 16.21 -43.94 -17.50
N VAL A 11 16.37 -43.08 -18.51
CA VAL A 11 15.86 -41.69 -18.46
C VAL A 11 14.33 -41.65 -18.43
N LEU A 12 13.65 -42.48 -19.23
CA LEU A 12 12.18 -42.62 -19.19
C LEU A 12 11.68 -43.26 -17.88
N LEU A 13 12.41 -44.23 -17.31
CA LEU A 13 12.09 -44.83 -16.01
C LEU A 13 12.37 -43.87 -14.85
N LEU A 14 13.39 -43.01 -14.95
CA LEU A 14 13.65 -41.94 -13.97
C LEU A 14 12.60 -40.81 -14.04
N GLU A 15 12.01 -40.54 -15.21
CA GLU A 15 10.86 -39.64 -15.34
C GLU A 15 9.55 -40.22 -14.78
N THR A 16 9.45 -41.55 -14.65
CA THR A 16 8.27 -42.22 -14.04
C THR A 16 8.33 -42.34 -12.51
N VAL A 17 9.38 -41.82 -11.87
CA VAL A 17 9.33 -41.54 -10.42
C VAL A 17 8.42 -40.34 -10.22
N SER A 18 7.13 -40.62 -10.05
CA SER A 18 6.07 -39.64 -9.82
C SER A 18 6.50 -38.61 -8.78
N ALA A 19 6.84 -37.41 -9.21
CA ALA A 19 7.20 -36.34 -8.31
C ALA A 19 5.98 -35.92 -7.48
N ALA A 20 6.21 -35.61 -6.20
CA ALA A 20 5.15 -35.50 -5.21
C ALA A 20 4.18 -34.33 -5.48
N SER A 21 2.89 -34.59 -5.27
CA SER A 21 1.80 -33.63 -5.34
C SER A 21 0.79 -33.95 -4.23
N LEU A 22 0.13 -32.92 -3.69
CA LEU A 22 -0.93 -33.00 -2.69
C LEU A 22 -2.20 -33.68 -3.23
N GLY A 23 -2.48 -33.54 -4.53
CA GLY A 23 -3.72 -34.06 -5.13
C GLY A 23 -4.97 -33.32 -4.65
N VAL A 24 -5.78 -33.97 -3.80
CA VAL A 24 -7.00 -33.40 -3.21
C VAL A 24 -6.69 -32.96 -1.78
N VAL A 25 -6.96 -31.70 -1.47
CA VAL A 25 -6.69 -31.09 -0.15
C VAL A 25 -8.00 -30.83 0.57
N TYR A 26 -8.07 -31.16 1.86
CA TYR A 26 -9.24 -30.90 2.70
C TYR A 26 -9.12 -29.54 3.41
N THR A 27 -10.16 -28.71 3.27
CA THR A 27 -10.30 -27.40 3.92
C THR A 27 -11.56 -27.36 4.78
N GLU A 28 -11.72 -26.34 5.61
CA GLU A 28 -12.92 -26.13 6.43
C GLU A 28 -14.22 -26.06 5.63
N GLY A 29 -14.15 -25.67 4.35
CA GLY A 29 -15.30 -25.58 3.45
C GLY A 29 -15.55 -26.82 2.59
N GLY A 30 -14.63 -27.79 2.58
CA GLY A 30 -14.71 -28.97 1.72
C GLY A 30 -13.39 -29.29 1.01
N MET A 31 -13.44 -30.27 0.10
CA MET A 31 -12.28 -30.73 -0.66
C MET A 31 -11.98 -29.80 -1.84
N VAL A 32 -10.70 -29.51 -2.09
CA VAL A 32 -10.21 -28.74 -3.24
C VAL A 32 -9.17 -29.52 -4.02
N THR A 33 -9.11 -29.30 -5.33
CA THR A 33 -8.01 -29.80 -6.18
C THR A 33 -7.50 -28.69 -7.09
N GLY A 34 -6.17 -28.62 -7.26
CA GLY A 34 -5.48 -27.62 -8.06
C GLY A 34 -4.85 -28.20 -9.32
N LYS A 35 -3.86 -27.50 -9.87
CA LYS A 35 -2.99 -27.99 -10.95
C LYS A 35 -1.59 -28.26 -10.39
N SER A 36 -0.97 -29.37 -10.80
CA SER A 36 0.42 -29.66 -10.47
C SER A 36 1.33 -29.38 -11.67
N ILE A 37 2.22 -28.40 -11.56
CA ILE A 37 3.16 -28.02 -12.63
C ILE A 37 4.59 -28.54 -12.33
N SER A 38 5.35 -28.87 -13.37
CA SER A 38 6.75 -29.28 -13.24
C SER A 38 7.67 -28.06 -13.13
N LEU A 39 8.63 -28.10 -12.20
CA LEU A 39 9.66 -27.07 -12.01
C LEU A 39 11.07 -27.58 -12.38
N GLY A 40 11.14 -28.74 -13.04
CA GLY A 40 12.37 -29.47 -13.35
C GLY A 40 12.45 -30.82 -12.64
N LEU A 41 13.62 -31.45 -12.69
CA LEU A 41 13.82 -32.81 -12.21
C LEU A 41 13.48 -32.92 -10.71
N PHE A 42 12.57 -33.84 -10.37
CA PHE A 42 12.07 -34.09 -9.00
C PHE A 42 11.48 -32.88 -8.26
N ARG A 43 11.11 -31.81 -8.97
CA ARG A 43 10.47 -30.64 -8.36
C ARG A 43 9.14 -30.34 -9.03
N ARG A 44 8.11 -30.16 -8.21
CA ARG A 44 6.76 -29.78 -8.67
C ARG A 44 6.25 -28.61 -7.87
N MET A 45 5.19 -27.99 -8.37
CA MET A 45 4.43 -27.02 -7.63
C MET A 45 2.95 -27.29 -7.80
N ASP A 46 2.24 -27.38 -6.68
CA ASP A 46 0.79 -27.40 -6.70
C ASP A 46 0.26 -25.96 -6.62
N VAL A 47 -0.63 -25.65 -7.56
CA VAL A 47 -1.20 -24.32 -7.75
C VAL A 47 -2.71 -24.41 -7.66
N PHE A 48 -3.27 -23.73 -6.67
CA PHE A 48 -4.70 -23.62 -6.45
C PHE A 48 -5.10 -22.17 -6.75
N LYS A 49 -6.12 -21.98 -7.58
CA LYS A 49 -6.65 -20.65 -7.92
C LYS A 49 -8.15 -20.65 -7.74
N GLY A 50 -8.67 -19.66 -7.02
CA GLY A 50 -10.11 -19.49 -6.85
C GLY A 50 -10.75 -20.32 -5.73
N ILE A 51 -10.08 -20.48 -4.58
CA ILE A 51 -10.68 -21.08 -3.37
C ILE A 51 -11.45 -19.98 -2.62
N PRO A 52 -12.76 -20.13 -2.33
CA PRO A 52 -13.49 -19.11 -1.57
C PRO A 52 -13.07 -19.17 -0.10
N PHE A 53 -12.70 -18.02 0.47
CA PHE A 53 -12.36 -17.91 1.90
C PHE A 53 -13.48 -17.32 2.74
N ALA A 54 -14.48 -16.72 2.10
CA ALA A 54 -15.67 -16.15 2.70
C ALA A 54 -16.88 -16.37 1.77
N GLY A 55 -18.08 -16.33 2.32
CA GLY A 55 -19.31 -16.23 1.54
C GLY A 55 -19.46 -14.84 0.92
N ILE A 56 -20.37 -14.70 -0.04
CA ILE A 56 -20.71 -13.40 -0.63
C ILE A 56 -21.31 -12.51 0.47
N PRO A 57 -20.63 -11.42 0.88
CA PRO A 57 -21.12 -10.58 1.96
C PRO A 57 -22.35 -9.80 1.51
N GLY A 58 -23.23 -9.46 2.45
CA GLY A 58 -24.19 -8.38 2.24
C GLY A 58 -23.46 -7.08 1.91
N ARG A 59 -24.11 -6.19 1.13
CA ARG A 59 -23.52 -4.89 0.80
C ARG A 59 -23.26 -4.09 2.07
N PHE A 60 -22.03 -3.61 2.20
CA PHE A 60 -21.55 -2.91 3.40
C PHE A 60 -21.72 -3.72 4.70
N GLU A 61 -21.59 -5.05 4.61
CA GLU A 61 -21.53 -5.95 5.75
C GLU A 61 -20.15 -6.61 5.86
N LYS A 62 -19.80 -7.04 7.07
CA LYS A 62 -18.59 -7.85 7.30
C LYS A 62 -18.68 -9.19 6.56
N PRO A 63 -17.56 -9.71 6.03
CA PRO A 63 -17.52 -11.03 5.43
C PRO A 63 -17.87 -12.11 6.47
N GLN A 64 -18.55 -13.15 6.00
CA GLN A 64 -18.88 -14.34 6.79
C GLN A 64 -18.16 -15.55 6.22
N ARG A 65 -17.96 -16.59 7.04
CA ARG A 65 -17.37 -17.84 6.54
C ARG A 65 -18.21 -18.41 5.41
N HIS A 66 -17.54 -19.01 4.42
CA HIS A 66 -18.24 -19.69 3.34
C HIS A 66 -19.04 -20.88 3.90
N PRO A 67 -20.28 -21.14 3.45
CA PRO A 67 -21.11 -22.27 3.93
C PRO A 67 -20.57 -23.66 3.57
N GLY A 68 -19.39 -23.74 2.94
CA GLY A 68 -18.85 -24.95 2.33
C GLY A 68 -19.48 -25.30 0.97
N TRP A 69 -19.05 -26.44 0.41
CA TRP A 69 -19.55 -27.01 -0.84
C TRP A 69 -19.49 -28.54 -0.79
N ASP A 70 -20.36 -29.18 -1.57
CA ASP A 70 -20.33 -30.64 -1.76
C ASP A 70 -19.26 -31.05 -2.80
N GLY A 71 -18.72 -32.25 -2.63
CA GLY A 71 -17.75 -32.83 -3.57
C GLY A 71 -16.38 -32.15 -3.54
N ILE A 72 -15.73 -32.08 -4.72
CA ILE A 72 -14.37 -31.54 -4.89
C ILE A 72 -14.43 -30.27 -5.74
N LEU A 73 -14.06 -29.13 -5.15
CA LEU A 73 -13.92 -27.87 -5.86
C LEU A 73 -12.67 -27.87 -6.74
N LYS A 74 -12.85 -27.63 -8.04
CA LYS A 74 -11.74 -27.45 -8.99
C LYS A 74 -11.21 -26.02 -8.92
N ALA A 75 -10.13 -25.82 -8.18
CA ALA A 75 -9.46 -24.53 -7.99
C ALA A 75 -8.32 -24.34 -9.01
N THR A 76 -8.66 -24.22 -10.30
CA THR A 76 -7.68 -24.23 -11.40
C THR A 76 -7.54 -22.92 -12.17
N GLU A 77 -8.37 -21.92 -11.84
CA GLU A 77 -8.49 -20.64 -12.55
C GLU A 77 -8.71 -19.50 -11.55
N TYR A 78 -8.23 -18.31 -11.89
CA TYR A 78 -8.53 -17.12 -11.09
C TYR A 78 -10.03 -16.82 -11.14
N ARG A 79 -10.57 -16.37 -10.01
CA ARG A 79 -11.94 -15.87 -9.93
C ARG A 79 -11.99 -14.36 -10.19
N ASN A 80 -13.19 -13.84 -10.30
CA ASN A 80 -13.42 -12.43 -10.54
C ASN A 80 -12.81 -11.59 -9.41
N ARG A 81 -12.24 -10.44 -9.78
CA ARG A 81 -11.90 -9.38 -8.81
C ARG A 81 -13.17 -8.74 -8.29
N CYS A 82 -13.06 -8.06 -7.14
CA CYS A 82 -14.17 -7.30 -6.59
C CYS A 82 -14.58 -6.15 -7.50
N LEU A 83 -15.87 -5.81 -7.47
CA LEU A 83 -16.43 -4.72 -8.27
C LEU A 83 -15.67 -3.41 -8.02
N GLN A 84 -15.19 -2.80 -9.10
CA GLN A 84 -14.33 -1.61 -9.07
C GLN A 84 -14.41 -0.86 -10.39
N LEU A 85 -13.92 0.38 -10.41
CA LEU A 85 -13.73 1.12 -11.65
C LEU A 85 -12.50 0.61 -12.40
N ASN A 86 -12.50 0.73 -13.73
CA ASN A 86 -11.27 0.59 -14.52
C ASN A 86 -10.32 1.79 -14.29
N LEU A 87 -9.10 1.71 -14.82
CA LEU A 87 -8.07 2.75 -14.66
C LEU A 87 -8.52 4.13 -15.19
N LEU A 88 -9.33 4.16 -16.25
CA LEU A 88 -9.88 5.39 -16.82
C LEU A 88 -11.10 5.93 -16.05
N MET A 89 -11.53 5.23 -14.99
CA MET A 89 -12.69 5.56 -14.16
C MET A 89 -14.01 5.74 -14.94
N ASN A 90 -14.13 5.13 -16.12
CA ASN A 90 -15.28 5.29 -17.02
C ASN A 90 -16.13 4.02 -17.18
N ASP A 91 -15.67 2.89 -16.64
CA ASP A 91 -16.35 1.60 -16.72
C ASP A 91 -16.16 0.78 -15.44
N VAL A 92 -17.10 -0.11 -15.15
CA VAL A 92 -17.08 -0.97 -13.95
C VAL A 92 -16.69 -2.39 -14.34
N ARG A 93 -15.79 -2.99 -13.56
CA ARG A 93 -15.26 -4.35 -13.76
C ARG A 93 -15.34 -5.14 -12.46
N GLY A 94 -15.38 -6.46 -12.58
CA GLY A 94 -15.42 -7.37 -11.43
C GLY A 94 -16.82 -7.85 -11.08
N ASN A 95 -16.96 -8.44 -9.89
CA ASN A 95 -18.20 -9.01 -9.36
C ASN A 95 -18.25 -8.83 -7.84
N GLU A 96 -19.44 -8.89 -7.21
CA GLU A 96 -19.57 -8.93 -5.74
C GLU A 96 -19.12 -10.28 -5.17
N ASP A 97 -19.26 -11.36 -5.94
CA ASP A 97 -18.67 -12.66 -5.66
C ASP A 97 -17.18 -12.67 -6.04
N CYS A 98 -16.34 -12.20 -5.10
CA CYS A 98 -14.91 -11.96 -5.34
C CYS A 98 -13.97 -12.38 -4.21
N LEU A 99 -14.49 -12.93 -3.10
CA LEU A 99 -13.70 -13.26 -1.90
C LEU A 99 -13.04 -14.65 -2.04
N TYR A 100 -12.08 -14.71 -2.96
CA TYR A 100 -11.31 -15.90 -3.30
C TYR A 100 -9.81 -15.70 -3.10
N LEU A 101 -9.11 -16.81 -2.84
CA LEU A 101 -7.65 -16.85 -2.73
C LEU A 101 -7.01 -17.90 -3.64
N ASN A 102 -5.70 -17.75 -3.81
CA ASN A 102 -4.85 -18.55 -4.67
C ASN A 102 -3.61 -18.96 -3.88
N ILE A 103 -3.11 -20.17 -4.07
CA ILE A 103 -2.03 -20.78 -3.28
C ILE A 103 -1.02 -21.44 -4.22
N TRP A 104 0.26 -21.18 -3.99
CA TRP A 104 1.39 -21.87 -4.64
C TRP A 104 2.19 -22.64 -3.60
N VAL A 105 2.31 -23.95 -3.79
CA VAL A 105 3.00 -24.85 -2.87
C VAL A 105 4.15 -25.55 -3.60
N PRO A 106 5.42 -25.22 -3.30
CA PRO A 106 6.57 -25.89 -3.91
C PRO A 106 6.79 -27.27 -3.27
N HIS A 107 7.18 -28.26 -4.08
CA HIS A 107 7.49 -29.64 -3.66
C HIS A 107 8.83 -30.10 -4.22
N GLY A 108 9.54 -30.88 -3.41
CA GLY A 108 10.68 -31.67 -3.87
C GLY A 108 10.26 -33.09 -4.27
N SER A 109 11.11 -34.06 -3.95
CA SER A 109 10.79 -35.49 -4.14
C SER A 109 9.68 -36.01 -3.22
N LYS A 110 9.32 -35.24 -2.18
CA LYS A 110 8.21 -35.50 -1.25
C LYS A 110 7.33 -34.25 -1.15
N VAL A 111 6.07 -34.45 -0.75
CA VAL A 111 5.18 -33.33 -0.44
C VAL A 111 5.77 -32.52 0.70
N SER A 112 5.66 -31.20 0.57
CA SER A 112 6.23 -30.26 1.54
C SER A 112 5.37 -30.19 2.80
N THR A 113 6.00 -29.95 3.94
CA THR A 113 5.34 -29.83 5.24
C THR A 113 5.98 -28.72 6.05
N ASN A 114 5.20 -28.02 6.87
CA ASN A 114 5.63 -26.93 7.74
C ASN A 114 6.44 -25.83 7.01
N LEU A 115 6.05 -25.50 5.77
CA LEU A 115 6.66 -24.38 5.06
C LEU A 115 6.19 -23.03 5.63
N PRO A 116 7.05 -22.01 5.68
CA PRO A 116 6.62 -20.64 5.93
C PRO A 116 5.60 -20.20 4.89
N VAL A 117 4.69 -19.33 5.30
CA VAL A 117 3.55 -18.89 4.47
C VAL A 117 3.62 -17.39 4.28
N MET A 118 3.66 -16.93 3.03
CA MET A 118 3.65 -15.51 2.68
C MET A 118 2.29 -15.13 2.07
N VAL A 119 1.56 -14.22 2.71
CA VAL A 119 0.21 -13.79 2.32
C VAL A 119 0.26 -12.39 1.73
N TRP A 120 0.04 -12.28 0.42
CA TRP A 120 0.11 -11.03 -0.34
C TRP A 120 -1.20 -10.24 -0.26
N ILE A 121 -1.08 -8.96 0.10
CA ILE A 121 -2.16 -7.96 0.02
C ILE A 121 -1.80 -6.96 -1.08
N TYR A 122 -2.60 -6.90 -2.15
CA TYR A 122 -2.33 -6.00 -3.27
C TYR A 122 -2.70 -4.54 -2.98
N GLY A 123 -1.98 -3.62 -3.63
CA GLY A 123 -2.28 -2.19 -3.66
C GLY A 123 -3.23 -1.75 -4.79
N GLY A 124 -3.38 -0.44 -4.95
CA GLY A 124 -4.32 0.18 -5.90
C GLY A 124 -5.17 1.29 -5.26
N ALA A 125 -4.56 2.11 -4.40
CA ALA A 125 -5.17 3.23 -3.70
C ALA A 125 -6.47 2.90 -2.92
N PHE A 126 -6.65 1.64 -2.51
CA PHE A 126 -7.92 1.09 -1.98
C PHE A 126 -9.11 1.18 -2.94
N LEU A 127 -8.94 1.62 -4.20
CA LEU A 127 -9.99 1.85 -5.19
C LEU A 127 -10.12 0.70 -6.20
N LEU A 128 -9.00 0.07 -6.53
CA LEU A 128 -8.90 -0.95 -7.57
C LEU A 128 -7.82 -1.98 -7.23
N GLY A 129 -7.77 -3.06 -8.01
CA GLY A 129 -6.78 -4.13 -7.86
C GLY A 129 -7.39 -5.52 -7.95
N GLY A 130 -6.56 -6.54 -7.79
CA GLY A 130 -7.02 -7.93 -7.77
C GLY A 130 -5.90 -8.90 -7.46
N SER A 131 -6.25 -10.07 -6.93
CA SER A 131 -5.31 -11.08 -6.41
C SER A 131 -4.29 -11.59 -7.42
N MET A 132 -4.58 -11.46 -8.71
CA MET A 132 -3.72 -11.88 -9.81
C MET A 132 -2.79 -10.76 -10.32
N GLY A 133 -3.12 -9.49 -10.03
CA GLY A 133 -2.43 -8.33 -10.58
C GLY A 133 -2.68 -8.11 -12.08
N ALA A 134 -1.96 -7.17 -12.67
CA ALA A 134 -1.98 -6.92 -14.11
C ALA A 134 -1.48 -8.14 -14.88
N ASN A 135 -1.97 -8.36 -16.11
CA ASN A 135 -1.56 -9.48 -16.95
C ASN A 135 -0.90 -8.97 -18.23
N PHE A 136 0.26 -9.52 -18.58
CA PHE A 136 0.92 -9.30 -19.86
C PHE A 136 1.35 -10.65 -20.45
N LEU A 137 0.76 -11.03 -21.59
CA LEU A 137 1.05 -12.31 -22.28
C LEU A 137 0.95 -13.55 -21.36
N ASP A 138 -0.15 -13.65 -20.60
CA ASP A 138 -0.39 -14.70 -19.59
C ASP A 138 0.61 -14.71 -18.41
N ASN A 139 1.36 -13.62 -18.23
CA ASN A 139 2.20 -13.39 -17.07
C ASN A 139 1.54 -12.39 -16.11
N TYR A 140 0.81 -12.94 -15.14
CA TYR A 140 0.14 -12.20 -14.07
C TYR A 140 1.15 -11.66 -13.05
N LEU A 141 1.11 -10.35 -12.77
CA LEU A 141 2.05 -9.64 -11.90
C LEU A 141 2.24 -10.34 -10.55
N TYR A 142 1.14 -10.76 -9.91
CA TYR A 142 1.17 -11.37 -8.57
C TYR A 142 1.19 -12.91 -8.58
N SER A 143 1.61 -13.54 -9.69
CA SER A 143 1.85 -14.99 -9.68
C SER A 143 2.92 -15.33 -8.64
N GLY A 144 2.55 -16.09 -7.61
CA GLY A 144 3.43 -16.47 -6.50
C GLY A 144 4.51 -17.49 -6.85
N GLN A 145 4.56 -17.98 -8.09
CA GLN A 145 5.40 -19.09 -8.52
C GLN A 145 6.90 -18.86 -8.26
N GLU A 146 7.45 -17.71 -8.65
CA GLU A 146 8.90 -17.47 -8.50
C GLU A 146 9.32 -17.29 -7.04
N ILE A 147 8.49 -16.62 -6.23
CA ILE A 147 8.73 -16.46 -4.79
C ILE A 147 8.68 -17.84 -4.12
N ALA A 148 7.64 -18.64 -4.43
CA ALA A 148 7.44 -19.95 -3.85
C ALA A 148 8.57 -20.93 -4.22
N ASP A 149 8.92 -21.03 -5.52
CA ASP A 149 9.96 -21.95 -5.99
C ASP A 149 11.34 -21.59 -5.43
N ARG A 150 11.76 -20.34 -5.59
CA ARG A 150 13.11 -19.90 -5.19
C ARG A 150 13.25 -19.80 -3.67
N GLY A 151 12.19 -19.31 -3.03
CA GLY A 151 12.15 -19.11 -1.59
C GLY A 151 11.92 -20.39 -0.81
N ASN A 152 11.39 -21.45 -1.42
CA ASN A 152 10.85 -22.62 -0.74
C ASN A 152 9.88 -22.21 0.39
N VAL A 153 8.85 -21.46 0.01
CA VAL A 153 7.77 -20.95 0.86
C VAL A 153 6.42 -21.16 0.18
N ILE A 154 5.33 -21.18 0.93
CA ILE A 154 3.99 -21.08 0.35
C ILE A 154 3.67 -19.61 0.10
N VAL A 155 3.10 -19.31 -1.06
CA VAL A 155 2.59 -17.97 -1.37
C VAL A 155 1.08 -18.03 -1.51
N VAL A 156 0.40 -17.08 -0.87
CA VAL A 156 -1.05 -16.89 -0.95
C VAL A 156 -1.34 -15.49 -1.49
N THR A 157 -2.23 -15.38 -2.47
CA THR A 157 -2.81 -14.09 -2.89
C THR A 157 -4.33 -14.16 -2.78
N PHE A 158 -5.01 -13.06 -2.46
CA PHE A 158 -6.46 -13.08 -2.28
C PHE A 158 -7.13 -11.79 -2.73
N GLY A 159 -8.43 -11.85 -3.02
CA GLY A 159 -9.30 -10.71 -3.37
C GLY A 159 -9.91 -10.04 -2.14
N TYR A 160 -10.01 -8.71 -2.12
CA TYR A 160 -10.74 -7.96 -1.09
C TYR A 160 -11.53 -6.81 -1.72
N ARG A 161 -12.65 -6.40 -1.10
CA ARG A 161 -13.47 -5.29 -1.61
C ARG A 161 -12.69 -3.98 -1.59
N VAL A 162 -12.84 -3.21 -2.66
CA VAL A 162 -12.18 -1.92 -2.90
C VAL A 162 -13.22 -0.86 -3.25
N GLY A 163 -12.80 0.40 -3.35
CA GLY A 163 -13.63 1.54 -3.72
C GLY A 163 -14.79 1.74 -2.77
N THR A 164 -15.94 2.18 -3.32
CA THR A 164 -17.16 2.42 -2.56
C THR A 164 -17.55 1.19 -1.74
N LEU A 165 -17.58 0.00 -2.34
CA LEU A 165 -18.03 -1.21 -1.67
C LEU A 165 -17.08 -1.72 -0.58
N GLY A 166 -15.79 -1.34 -0.64
CA GLY A 166 -14.79 -1.70 0.36
C GLY A 166 -14.71 -0.75 1.54
N PHE A 167 -14.92 0.55 1.32
CA PHE A 167 -14.50 1.58 2.29
C PHE A 167 -15.49 2.72 2.52
N LEU A 168 -16.67 2.73 1.90
CA LEU A 168 -17.68 3.76 2.20
C LEU A 168 -18.09 3.70 3.67
N SER A 169 -18.06 4.83 4.36
CA SER A 169 -18.37 4.92 5.78
C SER A 169 -19.16 6.19 6.10
N THR A 170 -20.08 6.09 7.04
CA THR A 170 -20.77 7.24 7.63
C THR A 170 -20.04 7.80 8.84
N GLY A 171 -18.98 7.14 9.31
CA GLY A 171 -18.30 7.47 10.57
C GLY A 171 -19.13 7.13 11.81
N ASP A 172 -20.18 6.32 11.66
CA ASP A 172 -21.05 5.85 12.73
C ASP A 172 -21.46 4.38 12.51
N SER A 173 -22.29 3.83 13.40
CA SER A 173 -22.69 2.42 13.35
C SER A 173 -23.57 2.03 12.16
N SER A 174 -24.12 2.99 11.40
CA SER A 174 -24.99 2.67 10.27
C SER A 174 -24.23 2.10 9.06
N LEU A 175 -23.05 2.65 8.77
CA LEU A 175 -22.05 2.15 7.84
C LEU A 175 -20.66 2.39 8.43
N PRO A 176 -20.15 1.50 9.30
CA PRO A 176 -18.87 1.70 9.97
C PRO A 176 -17.67 1.85 9.02
N GLY A 177 -17.73 1.18 7.85
CA GLY A 177 -16.62 1.14 6.89
C GLY A 177 -15.70 -0.06 7.09
N ASN A 178 -14.47 0.04 6.59
CA ASN A 178 -13.42 -0.97 6.72
C ASN A 178 -13.75 -2.37 6.19
N TYR A 179 -14.77 -2.53 5.33
CA TYR A 179 -15.19 -3.84 4.82
C TYR A 179 -14.07 -4.56 4.07
N GLY A 180 -13.26 -3.83 3.30
CA GLY A 180 -12.07 -4.36 2.64
C GLY A 180 -10.99 -4.85 3.63
N LEU A 181 -10.83 -4.19 4.78
CA LEU A 181 -9.91 -4.67 5.84
C LEU A 181 -10.45 -5.94 6.52
N TRP A 182 -11.76 -6.02 6.71
CA TRP A 182 -12.40 -7.23 7.22
C TRP A 182 -12.28 -8.41 6.25
N ASP A 183 -12.34 -8.18 4.94
CA ASP A 183 -12.10 -9.20 3.92
C ASP A 183 -10.65 -9.72 3.99
N GLN A 184 -9.67 -8.81 4.13
CA GLN A 184 -8.27 -9.17 4.34
C GLN A 184 -8.07 -9.99 5.61
N HIS A 185 -8.67 -9.58 6.73
CA HIS A 185 -8.66 -10.34 7.98
C HIS A 185 -9.26 -11.74 7.79
N ALA A 186 -10.40 -11.86 7.10
CA ALA A 186 -11.05 -13.14 6.84
C ALA A 186 -10.15 -14.08 6.01
N ALA A 187 -9.43 -13.56 5.01
CA ALA A 187 -8.46 -14.32 4.24
C ALA A 187 -7.27 -14.78 5.11
N ILE A 188 -6.68 -13.89 5.91
CA ILE A 188 -5.59 -14.22 6.83
C ILE A 188 -6.02 -15.30 7.82
N ALA A 189 -7.21 -15.14 8.42
CA ALA A 189 -7.76 -16.10 9.36
C ALA A 189 -8.07 -17.45 8.69
N TRP A 190 -8.54 -17.46 7.43
CA TRP A 190 -8.72 -18.69 6.66
C TRP A 190 -7.38 -19.39 6.43
N VAL A 191 -6.34 -18.65 6.05
CA VAL A 191 -4.99 -19.22 5.86
C VAL A 191 -4.50 -19.85 7.16
N HIS A 192 -4.60 -19.14 8.29
CA HIS A 192 -4.22 -19.67 9.59
C HIS A 192 -4.93 -21.00 9.93
N ARG A 193 -6.23 -21.13 9.61
CA ARG A 193 -6.99 -22.36 9.89
C ARG A 193 -6.69 -23.52 8.93
N ASN A 194 -6.36 -23.24 7.67
CA ASN A 194 -6.37 -24.25 6.60
C ASN A 194 -4.99 -24.58 6.02
N ILE A 195 -3.99 -23.70 6.17
CA ILE A 195 -2.74 -23.82 5.41
C ILE A 195 -1.92 -25.06 5.77
N ARG A 196 -2.15 -25.64 6.96
CA ARG A 196 -1.53 -26.91 7.37
C ARG A 196 -1.86 -28.04 6.40
N SER A 197 -3.09 -28.09 5.86
CA SER A 197 -3.49 -29.08 4.86
C SER A 197 -2.76 -28.93 3.53
N PHE A 198 -2.20 -27.75 3.26
CA PHE A 198 -1.40 -27.46 2.06
C PHE A 198 0.11 -27.61 2.33
N GLY A 199 0.51 -28.08 3.51
CA GLY A 199 1.91 -28.22 3.90
C GLY A 199 2.54 -26.95 4.48
N GLY A 200 1.75 -25.93 4.81
CA GLY A 200 2.21 -24.71 5.47
C GLY A 200 2.24 -24.82 6.98
N ASP A 201 3.02 -23.95 7.62
CA ASP A 201 3.04 -23.77 9.06
C ASP A 201 2.14 -22.55 9.44
N PRO A 202 0.98 -22.78 10.10
CA PRO A 202 0.08 -21.69 10.49
C PRO A 202 0.69 -20.74 11.52
N ASP A 203 1.71 -21.19 12.28
CA ASP A 203 2.40 -20.35 13.27
C ASP A 203 3.52 -19.51 12.63
N ASN A 204 3.75 -19.67 11.32
CA ASN A 204 4.84 -19.05 10.56
C ASN A 204 4.31 -18.26 9.34
N ILE A 205 3.23 -17.52 9.53
CA ILE A 205 2.63 -16.65 8.51
C ILE A 205 3.32 -15.28 8.50
N THR A 206 3.61 -14.79 7.29
CA THR A 206 4.11 -13.44 7.00
C THR A 206 3.14 -12.74 6.06
N VAL A 207 2.56 -11.63 6.48
CA VAL A 207 1.75 -10.79 5.58
C VAL A 207 2.65 -9.78 4.87
N PHE A 208 2.47 -9.59 3.57
CA PHE A 208 3.26 -8.62 2.80
C PHE A 208 2.43 -7.92 1.73
N GLY A 209 2.77 -6.67 1.42
CA GLY A 209 1.95 -5.83 0.55
C GLY A 209 2.67 -4.56 0.12
N GLU A 210 2.18 -3.97 -0.97
CA GLU A 210 2.72 -2.74 -1.55
C GLU A 210 1.63 -1.66 -1.68
N SER A 211 2.00 -0.38 -1.56
CA SER A 211 1.08 0.75 -1.65
C SER A 211 -0.07 0.61 -0.63
N ALA A 212 -1.33 0.73 -1.06
CA ALA A 212 -2.51 0.43 -0.23
C ALA A 212 -2.48 -0.97 0.41
N GLY A 213 -1.82 -1.95 -0.22
CA GLY A 213 -1.55 -3.26 0.35
C GLY A 213 -0.49 -3.22 1.46
N GLY A 214 0.54 -2.38 1.34
CA GLY A 214 1.53 -2.12 2.39
C GLY A 214 0.92 -1.40 3.59
N ALA A 215 0.08 -0.38 3.34
CA ALA A 215 -0.72 0.26 4.38
C ALA A 215 -1.69 -0.73 5.03
N SER A 216 -2.33 -1.59 4.23
CA SER A 216 -3.16 -2.69 4.74
C SER A 216 -2.37 -3.63 5.65
N VAL A 217 -1.16 -4.07 5.27
CA VAL A 217 -0.30 -4.89 6.13
C VAL A 217 -0.07 -4.21 7.48
N SER A 218 0.29 -2.93 7.46
CA SER A 218 0.46 -2.13 8.68
C SER A 218 -0.83 -2.01 9.49
N LEU A 219 -2.00 -1.87 8.86
CA LEU A 219 -3.29 -1.80 9.58
C LEU A 219 -3.68 -3.17 10.16
N GLN A 220 -3.40 -4.26 9.45
CA GLN A 220 -3.63 -5.62 9.94
C GLN A 220 -2.75 -5.91 11.18
N THR A 221 -1.52 -5.41 11.25
CA THR A 221 -0.66 -5.58 12.43
C THR A 221 -1.12 -4.77 13.64
N LEU A 222 -1.75 -3.62 13.41
CA LEU A 222 -2.27 -2.73 14.45
C LEU A 222 -3.64 -3.17 14.98
N SER A 223 -4.42 -3.90 14.19
CA SER A 223 -5.75 -4.37 14.61
C SER A 223 -5.67 -5.47 15.68
N PRO A 224 -6.41 -5.34 16.81
CA PRO A 224 -6.44 -6.38 17.84
C PRO A 224 -7.05 -7.70 17.36
N HIS A 225 -7.86 -7.68 16.29
CA HIS A 225 -8.50 -8.87 15.72
C HIS A 225 -7.51 -9.87 15.11
N ASN A 226 -6.28 -9.45 14.81
CA ASN A 226 -5.25 -10.30 14.23
C ASN A 226 -4.26 -10.88 15.24
N LYS A 227 -4.52 -10.72 16.54
CA LYS A 227 -3.64 -11.23 17.59
C LYS A 227 -3.42 -12.74 17.41
N GLY A 228 -2.17 -13.12 17.14
CA GLY A 228 -1.75 -14.51 16.99
C GLY A 228 -2.00 -15.13 15.61
N LEU A 229 -2.54 -14.39 14.63
CA LEU A 229 -2.82 -14.96 13.29
C LEU A 229 -1.62 -14.98 12.36
N PHE A 230 -0.62 -14.13 12.59
CA PHE A 230 0.61 -14.12 11.82
C PHE A 230 1.79 -13.65 12.66
N LYS A 231 2.99 -14.02 12.21
CA LYS A 231 4.23 -13.83 12.95
C LYS A 231 5.01 -12.61 12.46
N ARG A 232 4.86 -12.24 11.19
CA ARG A 232 5.68 -11.20 10.55
C ARG A 232 4.90 -10.38 9.53
N ALA A 233 5.43 -9.21 9.24
CA ALA A 233 4.83 -8.27 8.30
C ALA A 233 5.89 -7.58 7.43
N ILE A 234 5.56 -7.33 6.16
CA ILE A 234 6.37 -6.55 5.23
C ILE A 234 5.52 -5.47 4.55
N SER A 235 5.85 -4.20 4.76
CA SER A 235 5.17 -3.06 4.16
C SER A 235 6.07 -2.35 3.15
N GLN A 236 5.70 -2.43 1.88
CA GLN A 236 6.41 -1.81 0.76
C GLN A 236 5.67 -0.53 0.35
N SER A 237 6.33 0.63 0.37
CA SER A 237 5.77 1.88 -0.17
C SER A 237 4.38 2.25 0.38
N GLY A 238 4.12 1.96 1.66
CA GLY A 238 2.83 2.24 2.28
C GLY A 238 2.73 1.69 3.69
N VAL A 239 2.26 2.52 4.62
CA VAL A 239 2.08 2.18 6.04
C VAL A 239 0.81 2.85 6.58
N ALA A 240 0.33 2.44 7.76
CA ALA A 240 -0.89 2.98 8.35
C ALA A 240 -0.81 4.48 8.70
N LEU A 241 0.40 5.03 8.79
CA LEU A 241 0.65 6.46 9.08
C LEU A 241 0.72 7.33 7.82
N CYS A 242 0.63 6.75 6.62
CA CYS A 242 0.56 7.53 5.40
C CYS A 242 -0.65 8.46 5.43
N PRO A 243 -0.55 9.71 4.95
CA PRO A 243 -1.66 10.68 5.01
C PRO A 243 -2.92 10.18 4.28
N TRP A 244 -2.75 9.32 3.28
CA TRP A 244 -3.82 8.73 2.49
C TRP A 244 -4.41 7.43 3.07
N ALA A 245 -3.83 6.88 4.14
CA ALA A 245 -4.20 5.56 4.65
C ALA A 245 -5.43 5.57 5.56
N ILE A 246 -5.83 6.74 6.08
CA ILE A 246 -6.99 6.89 6.97
C ILE A 246 -7.82 8.11 6.56
N ASN A 247 -9.09 7.89 6.22
CA ASN A 247 -10.05 8.96 5.99
C ASN A 247 -10.55 9.54 7.32
N LYS A 248 -10.31 10.84 7.53
CA LYS A 248 -10.74 11.59 8.72
C LYS A 248 -12.15 12.17 8.63
N ASN A 249 -12.75 12.21 7.44
CA ASN A 249 -14.09 12.75 7.22
C ASN A 249 -14.90 11.87 6.25
N PRO A 250 -15.20 10.61 6.63
CA PRO A 250 -15.88 9.67 5.76
C PRO A 250 -17.33 10.07 5.44
N ARG A 251 -18.03 10.68 6.41
CA ARG A 251 -19.44 11.09 6.28
C ARG A 251 -19.68 11.99 5.07
N LYS A 252 -18.79 12.97 4.84
CA LYS A 252 -18.93 13.92 3.72
C LYS A 252 -19.01 13.18 2.39
N PHE A 253 -18.12 12.21 2.17
CA PHE A 253 -18.11 11.46 0.92
C PHE A 253 -19.29 10.48 0.81
N ALA A 254 -19.72 9.88 1.93
CA ALA A 254 -20.92 9.06 1.94
C ALA A 254 -22.18 9.85 1.52
N GLU A 255 -22.31 11.10 1.95
CA GLU A 255 -23.40 11.98 1.53
C GLU A 255 -23.34 12.33 0.04
N GLU A 256 -22.14 12.60 -0.49
CA GLU A 256 -21.93 12.83 -1.93
C GLU A 256 -22.33 11.60 -2.78
N VAL A 257 -21.93 10.40 -2.35
CA VAL A 257 -22.33 9.14 -2.99
C VAL A 257 -23.84 8.94 -2.89
N ALA A 258 -24.43 9.16 -1.71
CA ALA A 258 -25.87 9.02 -1.49
C ALA A 258 -26.68 9.92 -2.44
N VAL A 259 -26.32 11.19 -2.56
CA VAL A 259 -26.97 12.13 -3.49
C VAL A 259 -26.87 11.65 -4.94
N LYS A 260 -25.69 11.19 -5.37
CA LYS A 260 -25.48 10.70 -6.75
C LYS A 260 -26.34 9.47 -7.09
N VAL A 261 -26.68 8.65 -6.11
CA VAL A 261 -27.51 7.44 -6.31
C VAL A 261 -28.97 7.61 -5.88
N GLY A 262 -29.39 8.82 -5.53
CA GLY A 262 -30.76 9.14 -5.14
C GLY A 262 -31.16 8.66 -3.74
N CYS A 263 -30.19 8.42 -2.85
CA CYS A 263 -30.42 8.12 -1.45
C CYS A 263 -30.53 9.39 -0.58
N PRO A 264 -31.32 9.36 0.51
CA PRO A 264 -31.36 10.43 1.49
C PRO A 264 -30.03 10.53 2.25
N THR A 265 -29.75 11.68 2.85
CA THR A 265 -28.57 11.94 3.68
C THR A 265 -28.88 11.99 5.19
N ASP A 266 -30.09 11.59 5.57
CA ASP A 266 -30.54 11.47 6.95
C ASP A 266 -30.20 10.09 7.56
N ALA A 267 -30.85 9.71 8.66
CA ALA A 267 -30.63 8.44 9.35
C ALA A 267 -30.93 7.19 8.49
N SER A 268 -31.70 7.33 7.40
CA SER A 268 -32.03 6.23 6.48
C SER A 268 -31.01 6.04 5.35
N MET A 269 -29.99 6.91 5.25
CA MET A 269 -28.94 6.86 4.22
C MET A 269 -28.28 5.48 4.12
N GLY A 270 -27.86 4.91 5.26
CA GLY A 270 -27.18 3.61 5.28
C GLY A 270 -28.06 2.47 4.75
N ALA A 271 -29.34 2.45 5.12
CA ALA A 271 -30.28 1.44 4.64
C ALA A 271 -30.55 1.57 3.13
N CYS A 272 -30.69 2.80 2.63
CA CYS A 272 -30.85 3.05 1.19
C CYS A 272 -29.62 2.58 0.40
N LEU A 273 -28.42 2.96 0.84
CA LEU A 273 -27.16 2.57 0.20
C LEU A 273 -27.00 1.04 0.16
N LYS A 274 -27.37 0.33 1.23
CA LYS A 274 -27.38 -1.14 1.29
C LYS A 274 -28.36 -1.81 0.32
N MET A 275 -29.30 -1.05 -0.27
CA MET A 275 -30.27 -1.54 -1.25
C MET A 275 -29.99 -1.05 -2.69
N THR A 276 -29.19 0.00 -2.88
CA THR A 276 -28.81 0.55 -4.20
C THR A 276 -28.00 -0.39 -5.09
N ASP A 277 -28.24 -0.45 -6.40
CA ASP A 277 -27.41 -1.25 -7.31
C ASP A 277 -25.87 -1.04 -7.11
N PRO A 278 -25.07 -2.12 -6.98
CA PRO A 278 -23.64 -2.02 -6.69
C PRO A 278 -22.82 -1.42 -7.83
N VAL A 279 -23.27 -1.54 -9.08
CA VAL A 279 -22.62 -0.90 -10.24
C VAL A 279 -22.82 0.61 -10.17
N HIS A 280 -24.03 1.07 -9.82
CA HIS A 280 -24.31 2.49 -9.60
C HIS A 280 -23.51 3.06 -8.41
N LEU A 281 -23.40 2.34 -7.31
CA LEU A 281 -22.55 2.73 -6.16
C LEU A 281 -21.07 2.86 -6.54
N THR A 282 -20.57 1.89 -7.30
CA THR A 282 -19.18 1.91 -7.79
C THR A 282 -18.94 3.11 -8.72
N LYS A 283 -19.88 3.41 -9.63
CA LYS A 283 -19.81 4.60 -10.51
C LYS A 283 -19.95 5.93 -9.76
N ALA A 284 -20.74 5.98 -8.69
CA ALA A 284 -20.87 7.18 -7.86
C ALA A 284 -19.58 7.53 -7.10
N GLY A 285 -18.72 6.52 -6.89
CA GLY A 285 -17.42 6.64 -6.23
C GLY A 285 -16.28 7.23 -7.08
N VAL A 286 -16.56 7.74 -8.29
CA VAL A 286 -15.53 8.39 -9.13
C VAL A 286 -14.93 9.59 -8.39
N LEU A 287 -13.60 9.60 -8.28
CA LEU A 287 -12.82 10.70 -7.72
C LEU A 287 -12.54 11.74 -8.80
N ASN A 288 -12.71 13.02 -8.46
CA ASN A 288 -12.25 14.09 -9.33
C ASN A 288 -10.76 14.34 -9.05
N LEU A 289 -9.89 13.80 -9.91
CA LEU A 289 -8.43 13.87 -9.78
C LEU A 289 -7.84 15.23 -10.20
N THR A 290 -8.66 16.28 -10.33
CA THR A 290 -8.17 17.63 -10.65
C THR A 290 -7.37 18.20 -9.48
N ALA A 291 -6.08 18.46 -9.75
CA ALA A 291 -5.04 19.09 -8.92
C ALA A 291 -5.58 19.90 -7.71
N SER A 292 -5.64 19.24 -6.56
CA SER A 292 -5.69 19.89 -5.27
C SER A 292 -4.77 19.12 -4.33
N PRO A 293 -3.90 19.77 -3.55
CA PRO A 293 -3.06 19.13 -2.53
C PRO A 293 -3.85 18.41 -1.42
N ASP A 294 -5.19 18.54 -1.41
CA ASP A 294 -6.09 17.68 -0.63
C ASP A 294 -6.22 16.25 -1.19
N MET A 295 -5.65 15.97 -2.38
CA MET A 295 -5.64 14.66 -3.06
C MET A 295 -4.91 13.59 -2.25
N TYR A 296 -3.97 13.98 -1.37
CA TYR A 296 -3.27 13.03 -0.49
C TYR A 296 -4.15 12.46 0.64
N ASN A 297 -5.43 12.83 0.71
CA ASN A 297 -6.44 12.16 1.52
C ASN A 297 -7.34 11.32 0.60
N LEU A 298 -7.00 10.04 0.40
CA LEU A 298 -7.89 9.12 -0.31
C LEU A 298 -9.22 9.01 0.44
N ILE A 299 -10.31 9.48 -0.17
CA ILE A 299 -11.63 9.56 0.48
C ILE A 299 -12.33 8.20 0.59
N LEU A 300 -11.92 7.21 -0.20
CA LEU A 300 -12.33 5.81 -0.07
C LEU A 300 -11.15 4.99 0.47
N SER A 301 -10.80 5.25 1.72
CA SER A 301 -9.74 4.58 2.48
C SER A 301 -10.26 4.15 3.85
N PRO A 302 -9.51 3.34 4.61
CA PRO A 302 -9.87 2.95 5.97
C PRO A 302 -10.24 4.12 6.90
N VAL A 303 -10.99 3.83 7.96
CA VAL A 303 -11.42 4.80 8.98
C VAL A 303 -11.14 4.25 10.38
N VAL A 304 -10.96 5.13 11.36
CA VAL A 304 -10.97 4.72 12.78
C VAL A 304 -12.43 4.47 13.16
N ASP A 305 -12.80 3.19 13.29
CA ASP A 305 -14.19 2.73 13.47
C ASP A 305 -14.52 2.36 14.93
N GLY A 306 -13.54 2.34 15.82
CA GLY A 306 -13.73 1.91 17.21
C GLY A 306 -13.80 0.39 17.39
N ASP A 307 -13.55 -0.39 16.32
CA ASP A 307 -13.63 -1.86 16.33
C ASP A 307 -12.43 -2.50 15.62
N PHE A 308 -12.37 -2.47 14.29
CA PHE A 308 -11.22 -2.99 13.55
C PHE A 308 -9.97 -2.14 13.85
N LEU A 309 -10.16 -0.82 13.84
CA LEU A 309 -9.20 0.18 14.28
C LEU A 309 -9.82 0.91 15.49
N PRO A 310 -9.54 0.46 16.73
CA PRO A 310 -10.15 1.02 17.92
C PRO A 310 -9.67 2.44 18.26
N ASP A 311 -8.54 2.87 17.70
CA ASP A 311 -7.96 4.20 17.90
C ASP A 311 -7.13 4.59 16.66
N GLU A 312 -6.58 5.79 16.68
CA GLU A 312 -5.60 6.27 15.72
C GLU A 312 -4.39 5.31 15.61
N PRO A 313 -3.92 4.99 14.39
CA PRO A 313 -2.87 3.98 14.18
C PRO A 313 -1.59 4.18 15.02
N HIS A 314 -1.19 5.42 15.29
CA HIS A 314 0.01 5.72 16.09
C HIS A 314 -0.09 5.27 17.56
N ASN A 315 -1.30 5.09 18.09
CA ASN A 315 -1.54 4.59 19.46
C ASN A 315 -1.58 3.06 19.54
N LEU A 316 -1.62 2.36 18.40
CA LEU A 316 -1.88 0.92 18.33
C LEU A 316 -0.62 0.05 18.19
N PHE A 317 0.58 0.65 18.17
CA PHE A 317 1.84 -0.10 17.96
C PHE A 317 2.15 -1.12 19.06
N HIS A 318 1.54 -1.02 20.24
CA HIS A 318 1.62 -2.05 21.27
C HIS A 318 1.11 -3.42 20.78
N ASN A 319 0.19 -3.47 19.81
CA ASN A 319 -0.28 -4.71 19.18
C ASN A 319 0.79 -5.37 18.30
N THR A 320 1.80 -4.60 17.85
CA THR A 320 2.87 -5.09 16.95
C THR A 320 4.08 -5.65 17.70
N ALA A 321 4.10 -5.57 19.03
CA ALA A 321 5.30 -5.79 19.85
C ALA A 321 6.04 -7.13 19.61
N ALA A 322 5.32 -8.18 19.22
CA ALA A 322 5.86 -9.53 19.01
C ALA A 322 5.97 -9.93 17.52
N ILE A 323 5.69 -9.01 16.60
CA ILE A 323 5.68 -9.21 15.15
C ILE A 323 7.04 -8.76 14.61
N ASP A 324 7.72 -9.59 13.81
CA ASP A 324 8.88 -9.08 13.06
C ASP A 324 8.37 -8.21 11.91
N TYR A 325 8.94 -7.02 11.73
CA TYR A 325 8.46 -6.04 10.75
C TYR A 325 9.58 -5.51 9.85
N LEU A 326 9.34 -5.54 8.55
CA LEU A 326 10.19 -4.97 7.52
C LEU A 326 9.39 -3.90 6.78
N ALA A 327 9.91 -2.69 6.68
CA ALA A 327 9.26 -1.64 5.92
C ALA A 327 10.26 -0.80 5.12
N GLY A 328 9.83 -0.25 4.00
CA GLY A 328 10.66 0.59 3.16
C GLY A 328 9.88 1.25 2.03
N VAL A 329 10.59 2.04 1.25
CA VAL A 329 10.05 2.85 0.14
C VAL A 329 10.96 2.76 -1.06
N ASN A 330 10.48 3.23 -2.20
CA ASN A 330 11.30 3.46 -3.39
C ASN A 330 11.92 4.87 -3.31
N ASP A 331 13.09 5.10 -3.91
CA ASP A 331 13.80 6.39 -3.77
C ASP A 331 13.09 7.56 -4.47
N MET A 332 12.22 7.28 -5.44
CA MET A 332 11.35 8.25 -6.10
C MET A 332 9.88 7.82 -6.07
N ASP A 333 9.42 7.24 -4.95
CA ASP A 333 8.05 6.74 -4.73
C ASP A 333 6.94 7.76 -5.04
N GLY A 334 7.24 9.05 -4.88
CA GLY A 334 6.32 10.16 -5.18
C GLY A 334 6.22 10.50 -6.66
N HIS A 335 7.09 9.98 -7.53
CA HIS A 335 7.21 10.47 -8.91
C HIS A 335 5.91 10.32 -9.72
N ILE A 336 5.26 9.16 -9.68
CA ILE A 336 3.99 8.95 -10.39
C ILE A 336 2.90 9.96 -9.97
N PHE A 337 2.91 10.41 -8.72
CA PHE A 337 1.91 11.32 -8.16
C PHE A 337 2.11 12.77 -8.61
N THR A 338 3.36 13.14 -8.93
CA THR A 338 3.67 14.48 -9.47
C THR A 338 2.92 14.80 -10.77
N GLY A 339 2.45 13.78 -11.50
CA GLY A 339 1.62 13.95 -12.69
C GLY A 339 0.29 14.67 -12.42
N PHE A 340 -0.24 14.57 -11.20
CA PHE A 340 -1.49 15.21 -10.79
C PHE A 340 -1.27 16.62 -10.24
N ASP A 341 -0.17 16.84 -9.52
CA ASP A 341 0.09 18.10 -8.79
C ASP A 341 0.99 19.09 -9.57
N VAL A 342 2.02 18.56 -10.22
CA VAL A 342 3.05 19.34 -10.95
C VAL A 342 3.42 18.63 -12.26
N ALA A 343 2.46 18.53 -13.18
CA ALA A 343 2.59 17.78 -14.44
C ALA A 343 3.82 18.16 -15.31
N SER A 344 4.41 19.34 -15.10
CA SER A 344 5.65 19.77 -15.77
C SER A 344 6.86 18.89 -15.42
N VAL A 345 6.86 18.21 -14.26
CA VAL A 345 7.92 17.27 -13.85
C VAL A 345 8.14 16.20 -14.92
N ASN A 346 7.06 15.62 -15.42
CA ASN A 346 7.06 14.54 -16.42
C ASN A 346 7.30 15.01 -17.87
N SER A 347 7.38 16.33 -18.10
CA SER A 347 7.58 16.89 -19.44
C SER A 347 9.05 17.13 -19.77
N HIS A 348 9.56 16.58 -20.87
CA HIS A 348 10.91 16.92 -21.36
C HIS A 348 10.99 18.31 -22.00
N LEU A 349 9.84 18.91 -22.35
CA LEU A 349 9.76 20.14 -23.14
C LEU A 349 9.41 21.36 -22.28
N VAL A 350 8.87 21.14 -21.08
CA VAL A 350 8.39 22.19 -20.19
C VAL A 350 9.24 22.19 -18.93
N ASP A 351 9.80 23.37 -18.62
CA ASP A 351 10.52 23.59 -17.37
C ASP A 351 9.52 23.63 -16.20
N THR A 352 9.94 23.10 -15.05
CA THR A 352 9.20 23.23 -13.79
C THR A 352 9.67 24.50 -13.07
N PRO A 353 8.83 25.54 -12.92
CA PRO A 353 9.19 26.75 -12.20
C PRO A 353 9.49 26.45 -10.72
N THR A 354 10.41 27.20 -10.12
CA THR A 354 10.68 27.12 -8.67
C THR A 354 9.47 27.53 -7.82
N GLU A 355 8.56 28.33 -8.38
CA GLU A 355 7.29 28.70 -7.76
C GLU A 355 6.33 27.51 -7.61
N ASP A 356 6.46 26.47 -8.43
CA ASP A 356 5.67 25.24 -8.27
C ASP A 356 6.08 24.48 -7.02
N VAL A 357 7.39 24.47 -6.70
CA VAL A 357 7.90 23.90 -5.43
C VAL A 357 7.37 24.67 -4.23
N LYS A 358 7.36 26.00 -4.28
CA LYS A 358 6.76 26.82 -3.21
C LYS A 358 5.28 26.54 -3.05
N ARG A 359 4.53 26.47 -4.16
CA ARG A 359 3.09 26.22 -4.15
C ARG A 359 2.76 24.85 -3.56
N LEU A 360 3.49 23.81 -3.95
CA LEU A 360 3.33 22.46 -3.40
C LEU A 360 3.55 22.46 -1.88
N LEU A 361 4.69 22.99 -1.43
CA LEU A 361 5.02 23.03 0.00
C LEU A 361 4.03 23.88 0.79
N ALA A 362 3.62 25.04 0.28
CA ALA A 362 2.63 25.88 0.93
C ALA A 362 1.30 25.16 1.16
N ALA A 363 0.90 24.30 0.23
CA ALA A 363 -0.33 23.54 0.37
C ALA A 363 -0.19 22.37 1.34
N LEU A 364 0.94 21.66 1.32
CA LEU A 364 1.26 20.59 2.28
C LEU A 364 1.40 21.11 3.72
N THR A 365 1.82 22.37 3.89
CA THR A 365 1.99 23.00 5.21
C THR A 365 0.91 24.03 5.52
N LYS A 366 -0.24 23.98 4.84
CA LYS A 366 -1.28 25.03 4.91
C LYS A 366 -1.74 25.36 6.33
N ASP A 367 -1.81 24.35 7.21
CA ASP A 367 -2.26 24.50 8.60
C ASP A 367 -1.29 25.36 9.44
N LYS A 368 -0.05 25.51 8.99
CA LYS A 368 1.01 26.31 9.62
C LYS A 368 1.26 27.65 8.91
N GLY A 369 0.45 27.96 7.88
CA GLY A 369 0.51 29.22 7.15
C GLY A 369 1.87 29.51 6.48
N THR A 370 2.20 30.79 6.41
CA THR A 370 3.44 31.27 5.77
C THR A 370 4.68 30.72 6.45
N LEU A 371 4.72 30.72 7.78
CA LEU A 371 5.85 30.21 8.55
C LEU A 371 6.14 28.73 8.25
N GLY A 372 5.10 27.90 8.14
CA GLY A 372 5.24 26.51 7.72
C GLY A 372 5.83 26.39 6.32
N SER A 373 5.27 27.14 5.36
CA SER A 373 5.68 27.09 3.96
C SER A 373 7.12 27.59 3.74
N GLU A 374 7.54 28.64 4.45
CA GLU A 374 8.90 29.21 4.37
C GLU A 374 9.94 28.26 4.97
N ASN A 375 9.64 27.65 6.13
CA ASN A 375 10.53 26.65 6.73
C ASN A 375 10.64 25.41 5.84
N ALA A 376 9.53 24.95 5.26
CA ALA A 376 9.53 23.83 4.34
C ALA A 376 10.38 24.14 3.11
N TYR A 377 10.13 25.29 2.46
CA TYR A 377 10.87 25.71 1.27
C TYR A 377 12.37 25.80 1.57
N SER A 378 12.75 26.49 2.66
CA SER A 378 14.15 26.58 3.10
C SER A 378 14.78 25.20 3.36
N THR A 379 14.01 24.25 3.91
CA THR A 379 14.48 22.89 4.16
C THR A 379 14.80 22.15 2.86
N TYR A 380 13.90 22.20 1.89
CA TYR A 380 14.03 21.47 0.62
C TYR A 380 14.97 22.14 -0.39
N THR A 381 15.12 23.46 -0.36
CA THR A 381 15.93 24.19 -1.35
C THR A 381 17.30 24.61 -0.83
N TYR A 382 17.72 24.12 0.34
CA TYR A 382 18.98 24.51 0.97
C TYR A 382 20.22 24.30 0.09
N GLU A 383 20.21 23.29 -0.77
CA GLU A 383 21.34 22.96 -1.65
C GLU A 383 21.25 23.59 -3.05
N TRP A 384 20.18 24.31 -3.37
CA TRP A 384 19.91 24.83 -4.73
C TRP A 384 20.89 25.91 -5.21
N GLY A 385 21.62 26.56 -4.30
CA GLY A 385 22.33 27.80 -4.61
C GLY A 385 21.37 28.88 -5.13
N SER A 386 21.89 29.90 -5.81
CA SER A 386 21.09 31.02 -6.34
C SER A 386 20.36 30.70 -7.66
N LYS A 387 20.79 29.64 -8.37
CA LYS A 387 20.26 29.23 -9.67
C LYS A 387 20.26 27.70 -9.77
N PRO A 388 19.24 27.00 -9.25
CA PRO A 388 19.16 25.55 -9.35
C PRO A 388 19.06 25.10 -10.80
N SER A 389 19.58 23.90 -11.10
CA SER A 389 19.39 23.29 -12.41
C SER A 389 17.93 22.85 -12.60
N ARG A 390 17.51 22.70 -13.87
CA ARG A 390 16.18 22.18 -14.22
C ARG A 390 15.90 20.82 -13.57
N GLU A 391 16.91 19.95 -13.58
CA GLU A 391 16.84 18.63 -12.97
C GLU A 391 16.69 18.71 -11.44
N ALA A 392 17.43 19.62 -10.77
CA ALA A 392 17.35 19.79 -9.33
C ALA A 392 15.95 20.21 -8.89
N VAL A 393 15.29 21.13 -9.62
CA VAL A 393 13.92 21.55 -9.30
C VAL A 393 12.95 20.38 -9.43
N LYS A 394 13.02 19.61 -10.52
CA LYS A 394 12.16 18.43 -10.73
C LYS A 394 12.35 17.35 -9.67
N LYS A 395 13.61 17.01 -9.38
CA LYS A 395 13.95 16.06 -8.30
C LYS A 395 13.42 16.53 -6.95
N THR A 396 13.49 17.83 -6.66
CA THR A 396 12.98 18.35 -5.40
C THR A 396 11.46 18.18 -5.28
N VAL A 397 10.70 18.34 -6.37
CA VAL A 397 9.26 18.05 -6.36
C VAL A 397 9.00 16.58 -6.03
N VAL A 398 9.71 15.66 -6.72
CA VAL A 398 9.60 14.22 -6.47
C VAL A 398 10.00 13.86 -5.04
N ASP A 399 11.07 14.46 -4.51
CA ASP A 399 11.54 14.28 -3.14
C ASP A 399 10.49 14.73 -2.12
N ILE A 400 9.81 15.86 -2.34
CA ILE A 400 8.76 16.39 -1.46
C ILE A 400 7.59 15.41 -1.38
N GLU A 401 7.12 14.92 -2.53
CA GLU A 401 6.01 13.96 -2.56
C GLU A 401 6.42 12.60 -2.00
N THR A 402 7.62 12.10 -2.34
CA THR A 402 8.17 10.86 -1.78
C THR A 402 8.25 10.94 -0.25
N ASP A 403 8.77 12.06 0.27
CA ASP A 403 8.89 12.32 1.69
C ASP A 403 7.52 12.34 2.37
N TYR A 404 6.63 13.21 1.92
CA TYR A 404 5.34 13.46 2.55
C TYR A 404 4.41 12.24 2.47
N ILE A 405 4.34 11.58 1.32
CA ILE A 405 3.36 10.52 1.04
C ILE A 405 3.81 9.17 1.61
N PHE A 406 5.11 8.87 1.57
CA PHE A 406 5.62 7.51 1.85
C PHE A 406 6.76 7.44 2.85
N LEU A 407 7.86 8.15 2.61
CA LEU A 407 9.09 7.95 3.37
C LEU A 407 8.94 8.40 4.83
N ILE A 408 8.46 9.61 5.08
CA ILE A 408 8.33 10.11 6.46
C ILE A 408 7.36 9.25 7.28
N PRO A 409 6.15 8.92 6.79
CA PRO A 409 5.29 7.95 7.46
C PRO A 409 5.95 6.60 7.74
N THR A 410 6.73 6.08 6.79
CA THR A 410 7.43 4.80 6.93
C THR A 410 8.52 4.88 8.00
N GLN A 411 9.31 5.95 8.02
CA GLN A 411 10.31 6.17 9.06
C GLN A 411 9.64 6.30 10.44
N ALA A 412 8.56 7.08 10.57
CA ALA A 412 7.81 7.20 11.83
C ALA A 412 7.27 5.83 12.30
N THR A 413 6.74 5.02 11.39
CA THR A 413 6.27 3.65 11.66
C THR A 413 7.40 2.75 12.16
N LEU A 414 8.58 2.82 11.55
CA LEU A 414 9.76 2.05 11.98
C LEU A 414 10.22 2.45 13.39
N TYR A 415 10.22 3.74 13.73
CA TYR A 415 10.52 4.21 15.09
C TYR A 415 9.49 3.72 16.11
N LEU A 416 8.20 3.83 15.80
CA LEU A 416 7.12 3.40 16.70
C LEU A 416 7.14 1.88 16.91
N HIS A 417 7.38 1.11 15.85
CA HIS A 417 7.55 -0.33 15.95
C HIS A 417 8.75 -0.69 16.82
N ALA A 418 9.94 -0.13 16.52
CA ALA A 418 11.15 -0.40 17.30
C ALA A 418 11.02 0.01 18.78
N ALA A 419 10.27 1.07 19.09
CA ALA A 419 10.02 1.52 20.46
C ALA A 419 9.05 0.62 21.25
N ASN A 420 8.12 -0.05 20.56
CA ASN A 420 7.12 -0.93 21.18
C ASN A 420 7.48 -2.42 21.07
N ALA A 421 8.52 -2.77 20.31
CA ALA A 421 8.98 -4.14 20.13
C ALA A 421 9.42 -4.77 21.46
N THR A 422 8.89 -5.96 21.75
CA THR A 422 9.33 -6.84 22.86
C THR A 422 10.20 -7.96 22.34
N SER A 423 9.71 -8.69 21.33
CA SER A 423 10.46 -9.73 20.61
C SER A 423 10.50 -9.51 19.10
N GLY A 424 9.70 -8.57 18.57
CA GLY A 424 9.68 -8.23 17.15
C GLY A 424 10.96 -7.54 16.71
N ARG A 425 11.55 -7.96 15.59
CA ARG A 425 12.68 -7.26 14.96
C ARG A 425 12.19 -6.27 13.93
N THR A 426 12.92 -5.17 13.75
CA THR A 426 12.56 -4.10 12.81
C THR A 426 13.63 -4.00 11.72
N TYR A 427 13.25 -3.84 10.46
CA TYR A 427 14.18 -3.64 9.33
C TYR A 427 13.69 -2.54 8.40
N SER A 428 14.59 -1.65 8.00
CA SER A 428 14.32 -0.56 7.06
C SER A 428 15.04 -0.81 5.74
N TYR A 429 14.39 -0.52 4.61
CA TYR A 429 15.07 -0.40 3.32
C TYR A 429 14.66 0.84 2.53
N ILE A 430 15.48 1.16 1.53
CA ILE A 430 15.12 1.98 0.38
C ILE A 430 15.46 1.19 -0.88
N PHE A 431 14.55 1.14 -1.84
CA PHE A 431 14.78 0.52 -3.14
C PHE A 431 15.13 1.60 -4.16
N SER A 432 16.24 1.44 -4.88
CA SER A 432 16.81 2.48 -5.75
C SER A 432 17.31 1.94 -7.10
N GLU A 433 16.81 0.78 -7.56
CA GLU A 433 17.13 0.33 -8.91
C GLU A 433 16.40 1.21 -9.93
N PRO A 434 17.12 1.91 -10.83
CA PRO A 434 16.50 2.86 -11.75
C PRO A 434 15.42 2.22 -12.63
N ASN A 435 14.31 2.94 -12.78
CA ASN A 435 13.18 2.54 -13.58
C ASN A 435 13.62 2.23 -15.04
N ARG A 436 13.20 1.07 -15.55
CA ARG A 436 13.47 0.62 -16.93
C ARG A 436 12.33 0.98 -17.90
N LEU A 437 11.13 1.23 -17.40
CA LEU A 437 9.85 1.25 -18.11
C LEU A 437 9.62 2.46 -19.03
N GLY A 438 10.64 3.28 -19.31
CA GLY A 438 10.58 4.27 -20.40
C GLY A 438 10.46 3.66 -21.81
N GLY A 439 10.53 2.33 -21.95
CA GLY A 439 10.39 1.65 -23.23
C GLY A 439 11.44 2.08 -24.27
N LEU A 440 11.31 1.58 -25.50
CA LEU A 440 12.20 1.92 -26.62
C LEU A 440 11.89 3.27 -27.26
N THR A 441 10.75 3.90 -26.93
CA THR A 441 10.21 5.06 -27.67
C THR A 441 10.03 6.32 -26.81
N LYS A 442 10.02 6.25 -25.48
CA LYS A 442 9.96 7.42 -24.57
C LYS A 442 10.69 7.14 -23.24
N PRO A 443 12.03 7.03 -23.25
CA PRO A 443 12.78 6.79 -22.02
C PRO A 443 12.40 7.84 -20.97
N PHE A 444 12.06 7.40 -19.76
CA PHE A 444 11.97 8.32 -18.63
C PHE A 444 13.25 9.14 -18.52
N PRO A 445 13.21 10.34 -17.91
CA PRO A 445 14.40 11.14 -17.74
C PRO A 445 15.52 10.32 -17.12
N SER A 446 16.77 10.48 -17.59
CA SER A 446 17.93 9.71 -17.12
C SER A 446 18.21 9.86 -15.62
N TRP A 447 17.57 10.83 -14.98
CA TRP A 447 17.68 11.15 -13.58
C TRP A 447 16.66 10.43 -12.70
N LEU A 448 15.68 9.73 -13.29
CA LEU A 448 14.64 8.98 -12.58
C LEU A 448 15.23 7.74 -11.90
N GLY A 449 14.94 7.61 -10.61
CA GLY A 449 15.25 6.44 -9.77
C GLY A 449 14.19 5.34 -9.91
N ALA A 450 13.89 4.66 -8.81
CA ALA A 450 12.78 3.73 -8.69
C ALA A 450 11.48 4.49 -8.37
N ASP A 451 10.49 4.34 -9.23
CA ASP A 451 9.16 4.92 -9.06
C ASP A 451 8.26 4.03 -8.18
N HIS A 452 7.07 4.51 -7.83
CA HIS A 452 6.07 3.72 -7.11
C HIS A 452 5.79 2.38 -7.81
N ALA A 453 5.69 1.31 -7.02
CA ALA A 453 5.44 -0.05 -7.48
C ALA A 453 6.52 -0.70 -8.39
N ASP A 454 7.67 -0.04 -8.65
CA ASP A 454 8.75 -0.64 -9.46
C ASP A 454 9.38 -1.88 -8.80
N ASP A 455 9.38 -1.94 -7.48
CA ASP A 455 9.90 -3.03 -6.66
C ASP A 455 9.11 -4.35 -6.86
N LEU A 456 7.82 -4.27 -7.20
CA LEU A 456 6.93 -5.41 -7.39
C LEU A 456 7.48 -6.44 -8.38
N GLN A 457 7.99 -5.97 -9.52
CA GLN A 457 8.48 -6.86 -10.57
C GLN A 457 9.69 -7.69 -10.09
N TYR A 458 10.49 -7.15 -9.18
CA TYR A 458 11.66 -7.80 -8.62
C TYR A 458 11.26 -8.77 -7.50
N VAL A 459 10.35 -8.37 -6.62
CA VAL A 459 9.79 -9.25 -5.57
C VAL A 459 9.08 -10.46 -6.19
N PHE A 460 8.27 -10.27 -7.22
CA PHE A 460 7.53 -11.35 -7.91
C PHE A 460 8.32 -12.10 -8.98
N GLY A 461 9.63 -11.87 -9.09
CA GLY A 461 10.49 -12.67 -9.98
C GLY A 461 10.25 -12.45 -11.48
N LYS A 462 9.68 -11.32 -11.89
CA LYS A 462 9.42 -11.04 -13.31
C LYS A 462 10.66 -11.11 -14.20
N PRO A 463 11.84 -10.65 -13.76
CA PRO A 463 13.09 -10.85 -14.49
C PRO A 463 13.42 -12.31 -14.86
N PHE A 464 12.84 -13.29 -14.16
CA PHE A 464 13.00 -14.72 -14.46
C PHE A 464 11.92 -15.27 -15.39
N THR A 465 10.67 -14.82 -15.25
CA THR A 465 9.54 -15.27 -16.08
C THR A 465 9.52 -14.64 -17.48
N THR A 466 10.04 -13.42 -17.64
CA THR A 466 10.10 -12.69 -18.91
C THR A 466 11.52 -12.23 -19.23
N PRO A 467 12.49 -13.17 -19.35
CA PRO A 467 13.92 -12.84 -19.33
C PRO A 467 14.36 -11.93 -20.49
N LEU A 468 13.67 -11.96 -21.63
CA LEU A 468 13.94 -11.07 -22.77
C LEU A 468 13.66 -9.59 -22.45
N GLY A 469 12.78 -9.32 -21.49
CA GLY A 469 12.46 -7.98 -21.02
C GLY A 469 13.45 -7.43 -19.99
N TYR A 470 14.47 -8.19 -19.56
CA TYR A 470 15.33 -7.82 -18.43
C TYR A 470 16.82 -8.12 -18.66
N TRP A 471 17.67 -7.25 -18.13
CA TRP A 471 19.12 -7.45 -18.14
C TRP A 471 19.57 -8.36 -16.99
N PRO A 472 20.79 -8.95 -17.06
CA PRO A 472 21.34 -9.76 -15.97
C PRO A 472 21.26 -9.08 -14.60
N ARG A 473 21.62 -7.78 -14.53
CA ARG A 473 21.57 -7.01 -13.29
C ARG A 473 20.18 -6.95 -12.64
N HIS A 474 19.10 -6.94 -13.45
CA HIS A 474 17.73 -6.93 -12.94
C HIS A 474 17.35 -8.29 -12.34
N ARG A 475 17.88 -9.38 -12.91
CA ARG A 475 17.75 -10.72 -12.31
C ARG A 475 18.52 -10.81 -11.00
N ASP A 476 19.65 -10.12 -10.88
CA ASP A 476 20.39 -10.05 -9.63
C ASP A 476 19.59 -9.31 -8.55
N VAL A 477 19.03 -8.14 -8.85
CA VAL A 477 18.11 -7.41 -7.94
C VAL A 477 16.94 -8.30 -7.49
N SER A 478 16.26 -8.96 -8.43
CA SER A 478 15.15 -9.85 -8.12
C SER A 478 15.59 -11.04 -7.26
N ARG A 479 16.78 -11.60 -7.51
CA ARG A 479 17.36 -12.66 -6.66
C ARG A 479 17.58 -12.15 -5.23
N TYR A 480 18.11 -10.94 -5.06
CA TYR A 480 18.37 -10.35 -3.75
C TYR A 480 17.06 -10.13 -2.98
N MET A 481 16.06 -9.52 -3.61
CA MET A 481 14.77 -9.26 -2.97
C MET A 481 14.06 -10.56 -2.58
N ILE A 482 13.97 -11.54 -3.48
CA ILE A 482 13.38 -12.85 -3.14
C ILE A 482 14.14 -13.51 -1.99
N ALA A 483 15.48 -13.42 -1.97
CA ALA A 483 16.29 -13.97 -0.88
C ALA A 483 15.98 -13.31 0.47
N TYR A 484 16.02 -11.98 0.55
CA TYR A 484 15.72 -11.26 1.79
C TYR A 484 14.29 -11.50 2.28
N TRP A 485 13.30 -11.40 1.39
CA TRP A 485 11.88 -11.54 1.74
C TRP A 485 11.58 -12.94 2.26
N THR A 486 12.11 -13.97 1.61
CA THR A 486 11.80 -15.36 1.98
C THR A 486 12.65 -15.85 3.16
N ASN A 487 13.88 -15.33 3.33
CA ASN A 487 14.65 -15.52 4.56
C ASN A 487 13.92 -14.90 5.76
N PHE A 488 13.46 -13.65 5.61
CA PHE A 488 12.65 -12.99 6.62
C PHE A 488 11.37 -13.76 6.92
N ALA A 489 10.65 -14.24 5.89
CA ALA A 489 9.46 -15.07 6.10
C ALA A 489 9.74 -16.39 6.82
N LYS A 490 10.96 -16.94 6.74
CA LYS A 490 11.36 -18.15 7.46
C LYS A 490 11.70 -17.89 8.92
N THR A 491 12.49 -16.85 9.18
CA THR A 491 13.20 -16.72 10.46
C THR A 491 13.01 -15.36 11.14
N GLY A 492 12.44 -14.38 10.45
CA GLY A 492 12.36 -12.97 10.83
C GLY A 492 13.70 -12.22 10.80
N ASP A 493 14.72 -12.83 10.21
CA ASP A 493 16.01 -12.21 9.92
C ASP A 493 16.24 -12.31 8.40
N PRO A 494 16.26 -11.20 7.65
CA PRO A 494 16.47 -11.22 6.19
C PRO A 494 17.78 -11.89 5.78
N ASN A 495 18.74 -12.03 6.71
CA ASN A 495 20.03 -12.65 6.48
C ASN A 495 20.03 -14.17 6.65
N LYS A 496 18.96 -14.75 7.24
CA LYS A 496 18.90 -16.16 7.64
C LYS A 496 17.66 -16.83 7.07
N GLY A 497 17.84 -17.88 6.28
CA GLY A 497 16.73 -18.68 5.76
C GLY A 497 17.08 -19.62 4.61
N GLY A 498 18.37 -19.94 4.46
CA GLY A 498 18.88 -20.87 3.45
C GLY A 498 19.28 -20.22 2.13
N LEU A 499 18.83 -19.00 1.82
CA LEU A 499 19.32 -18.25 0.67
C LEU A 499 20.42 -17.28 1.09
N SER A 500 21.53 -17.27 0.33
CA SER A 500 22.61 -16.30 0.52
C SER A 500 22.15 -14.90 0.10
N VAL A 501 22.54 -13.91 0.87
CA VAL A 501 22.26 -12.49 0.60
C VAL A 501 23.56 -11.76 0.25
N PRO A 502 23.53 -10.73 -0.62
CA PRO A 502 24.74 -10.05 -1.08
C PRO A 502 25.39 -9.19 0.02
N VAL A 503 24.59 -8.65 0.93
CA VAL A 503 25.01 -7.73 1.99
C VAL A 503 24.26 -8.12 3.26
N SER A 504 24.87 -7.95 4.43
CA SER A 504 24.12 -8.15 5.67
C SER A 504 23.18 -6.96 5.90
N TRP A 505 21.90 -7.26 6.07
CA TRP A 505 20.86 -6.30 6.41
C TRP A 505 20.81 -6.11 7.94
N PRO A 506 21.27 -4.97 8.49
CA PRO A 506 21.22 -4.72 9.93
C PRO A 506 19.78 -4.49 10.40
N ALA A 507 19.52 -4.87 11.65
CA ALA A 507 18.27 -4.50 12.30
C ALA A 507 18.19 -2.98 12.49
N PHE A 508 17.03 -2.40 12.19
CA PHE A 508 16.73 -1.03 12.52
C PHE A 508 16.54 -0.89 14.02
N THR A 509 17.22 0.10 14.61
CA THR A 509 17.09 0.47 16.02
C THR A 509 16.97 1.99 16.12
N SER A 510 16.35 2.48 17.19
CA SER A 510 16.19 3.91 17.46
C SER A 510 17.51 4.65 17.65
N THR A 511 18.63 3.95 17.87
CA THR A 511 19.98 4.53 17.98
C THR A 511 20.82 4.33 16.73
N GLY A 512 20.63 3.22 16.02
CA GLY A 512 21.41 2.88 14.82
C GLY A 512 20.88 3.55 13.56
N HIS A 513 19.56 3.71 13.44
CA HIS A 513 18.89 4.30 12.27
C HIS A 513 19.31 3.68 10.94
N GLN A 514 19.70 2.40 10.95
CA GLN A 514 20.28 1.73 9.81
C GLN A 514 19.20 1.26 8.84
N PHE A 515 19.49 1.39 7.55
CA PHE A 515 18.66 0.87 6.47
C PHE A 515 19.53 0.21 5.41
N LEU A 516 18.94 -0.70 4.65
CA LEU A 516 19.57 -1.29 3.48
C LEU A 516 19.09 -0.56 2.22
N GLU A 517 20.00 -0.07 1.40
CA GLU A 517 19.70 0.36 0.04
C GLU A 517 19.75 -0.84 -0.90
N ILE A 518 18.70 -1.06 -1.70
CA ILE A 518 18.58 -2.22 -2.59
C ILE A 518 18.59 -1.75 -4.05
N ASN A 519 19.63 -2.14 -4.80
CA ASN A 519 19.71 -1.98 -6.25
C ASN A 519 20.66 -3.04 -6.88
N SER A 520 21.03 -2.88 -8.14
CA SER A 520 21.88 -3.86 -8.86
C SER A 520 23.34 -3.90 -8.40
N LYS A 521 23.82 -2.91 -7.65
CA LYS A 521 25.24 -2.76 -7.28
C LYS A 521 25.55 -3.13 -5.82
N MET A 522 24.73 -3.97 -5.19
CA MET A 522 24.87 -4.37 -3.77
C MET A 522 26.29 -4.85 -3.38
N ASP A 523 27.04 -4.00 -2.68
CA ASP A 523 28.31 -4.30 -2.02
C ASP A 523 28.33 -3.80 -0.54
N LYS A 524 29.49 -3.74 0.13
CA LYS A 524 29.59 -3.32 1.55
C LYS A 524 29.13 -1.88 1.83
N GLY A 525 29.04 -0.99 0.82
CA GLY A 525 28.67 0.42 0.98
C GLY A 525 27.16 0.73 1.09
N TYR A 526 26.29 -0.28 1.03
CA TYR A 526 24.83 -0.11 0.83
C TYR A 526 24.02 -0.21 2.13
N VAL A 527 24.71 -0.25 3.27
CA VAL A 527 24.09 -0.02 4.58
C VAL A 527 24.23 1.47 4.90
N GLY A 528 23.13 2.20 4.76
CA GLY A 528 23.04 3.59 5.15
C GLY A 528 22.62 3.76 6.60
N GLN A 529 22.71 4.99 7.08
CA GLN A 529 22.17 5.42 8.36
C GLN A 529 21.40 6.73 8.18
N LYS A 530 20.43 6.97 9.05
CA LYS A 530 19.74 8.27 9.14
C LYS A 530 19.11 8.68 7.81
N LEU A 531 18.38 7.76 7.17
CA LEU A 531 17.70 7.99 5.89
C LEU A 531 16.90 9.29 5.92
N ARG A 532 17.37 10.29 5.15
CA ARG A 532 16.73 11.60 4.98
C ARG A 532 16.33 12.26 6.32
N MET A 533 17.10 12.04 7.38
CA MET A 533 16.73 12.45 8.75
C MET A 533 16.48 13.94 8.93
N ARG A 534 17.08 14.80 8.10
CA ARG A 534 16.78 16.23 8.08
C ARG A 534 15.29 16.48 7.80
N PHE A 535 14.75 15.81 6.78
CA PHE A 535 13.36 15.93 6.36
C PHE A 535 12.44 15.22 7.35
N VAL A 536 12.85 14.05 7.86
CA VAL A 536 12.15 13.37 8.96
C VAL A 536 11.97 14.33 10.15
N ASN A 537 13.05 14.95 10.63
CA ASN A 537 13.00 15.89 11.73
C ASN A 537 12.16 17.14 11.41
N PHE A 538 12.20 17.64 10.17
CA PHE A 538 11.36 18.75 9.76
C PHE A 538 9.86 18.42 9.93
N TRP A 539 9.40 17.34 9.29
CA TRP A 539 7.98 16.96 9.28
C TRP A 539 7.50 16.44 10.64
N THR A 540 8.35 15.73 11.39
CA THR A 540 7.98 15.07 12.65
C THR A 540 8.36 15.88 13.90
N SER A 541 8.99 17.04 13.78
CA SER A 541 9.38 17.81 14.98
C SER A 541 9.35 19.31 14.77
N VAL A 542 9.91 19.83 13.68
CA VAL A 542 9.92 21.28 13.44
C VAL A 542 8.52 21.80 13.08
N LEU A 543 7.91 21.27 12.03
CA LEU A 543 6.62 21.73 11.50
C LEU A 543 5.49 21.65 12.55
N PRO A 544 5.32 20.55 13.32
CA PRO A 544 4.25 20.46 14.32
C PRO A 544 4.36 21.53 15.42
N ASN A 545 5.58 21.93 15.79
CA ASN A 545 5.85 22.93 16.82
C ASN A 545 5.64 24.39 16.36
N LEU A 546 5.41 24.61 15.07
CA LEU A 546 5.03 25.94 14.58
C LEU A 546 3.57 26.25 14.97
N PRO A 547 3.21 27.53 15.22
CA PRO A 547 1.83 27.94 15.49
C PRO A 547 0.89 27.51 14.36
N THR A 548 -0.26 26.94 14.72
CA THR A 548 -1.33 26.63 13.76
C THR A 548 -2.10 27.90 13.45
N VAL A 549 -2.38 28.16 12.17
CA VAL A 549 -3.22 29.29 11.77
C VAL A 549 -4.68 28.92 12.02
N HIS A 550 -5.30 29.50 13.05
CA HIS A 550 -6.71 29.26 13.35
C HIS A 550 -7.60 29.70 12.18
N LYS A 551 -8.29 28.76 11.53
CA LYS A 551 -9.63 29.02 11.00
C LYS A 551 -10.64 28.48 12.00
N VAL A 552 -11.55 29.35 12.44
CA VAL A 552 -12.70 28.97 13.28
C VAL A 552 -13.59 28.03 12.48
N ALA A 553 -13.39 26.74 12.70
CA ALA A 553 -14.40 25.70 12.73
C ALA A 553 -13.80 24.57 13.57
N LYS A 554 -14.51 24.10 14.60
CA LYS A 554 -14.04 23.02 15.47
C LYS A 554 -13.86 21.73 14.65
N THR A 555 -12.65 21.50 14.17
CA THR A 555 -12.13 20.17 13.85
C THR A 555 -10.84 20.01 14.63
N PHE A 556 -10.78 18.96 15.46
CA PHE A 556 -9.66 18.69 16.36
C PHE A 556 -8.35 18.65 15.56
N SER A 557 -7.45 19.57 15.92
CA SER A 557 -6.13 19.77 15.32
C SER A 557 -5.14 18.73 15.85
N TRP A 558 -4.05 18.54 15.10
CA TRP A 558 -2.83 17.70 15.25
C TRP A 558 -2.14 17.60 16.64
N VAL A 559 -2.80 18.01 17.73
CA VAL A 559 -2.27 18.10 19.10
C VAL A 559 -1.90 16.73 19.70
N LEU A 560 -2.38 15.61 19.15
CA LEU A 560 -2.04 14.27 19.65
C LEU A 560 -0.70 13.71 19.14
N PHE A 561 -0.02 14.39 18.21
CA PHE A 561 1.34 14.04 17.81
C PHE A 561 2.37 14.19 18.97
N ILE A 562 2.01 14.93 20.02
CA ILE A 562 2.92 15.51 21.01
C ILE A 562 3.14 14.57 22.22
N ASP A 563 2.12 13.91 22.77
CA ASP A 563 2.31 13.21 24.06
C ASP A 563 3.08 11.89 23.98
N SER A 564 3.07 11.20 22.83
CA SER A 564 3.76 9.91 22.69
C SER A 564 5.26 10.08 22.35
N CYS A 565 5.61 11.05 21.51
CA CYS A 565 7.00 11.33 21.15
C CYS A 565 7.78 12.09 22.24
N LEU A 566 7.16 13.03 22.96
CA LEU A 566 7.82 13.79 24.03
C LEU A 566 8.03 12.97 25.31
N ASN A 567 7.14 12.01 25.62
CA ASN A 567 7.34 11.13 26.77
C ASN A 567 8.50 10.14 26.57
N LEU A 568 8.86 9.81 25.33
CA LEU A 568 10.07 9.01 25.06
C LEU A 568 11.35 9.84 25.24
N GLN A 569 11.41 11.09 24.75
CA GLN A 569 12.59 11.93 24.96
C GLN A 569 12.80 12.32 26.43
N LYS A 570 11.73 12.59 27.19
CA LYS A 570 11.85 12.95 28.62
C LYS A 570 12.22 11.76 29.52
N ASN A 571 11.74 10.55 29.23
CA ASN A 571 12.09 9.35 30.02
C ASN A 571 13.50 8.80 29.75
N ILE A 572 14.12 9.17 28.62
CA ILE A 572 15.51 8.81 28.31
C ILE A 572 16.49 9.75 29.04
N PHE A 573 16.14 11.02 29.25
CA PHE A 573 16.98 11.96 30.00
C PHE A 573 16.82 11.86 31.52
N SER A 574 15.71 11.34 32.05
CA SER A 574 15.51 11.22 33.51
C SER A 574 16.14 9.98 34.17
N ARG A 575 16.65 9.01 33.38
CA ARG A 575 17.26 7.78 33.90
C ARG A 575 18.79 7.78 33.98
N SER A 576 19.46 8.89 33.65
CA SER A 576 20.93 8.96 33.62
C SER A 576 21.60 9.84 34.70
N LEU A 577 20.88 10.37 35.69
CA LEU A 577 21.50 11.14 36.79
C LEU A 577 20.82 10.84 38.13
N LYS A 578 21.41 9.93 38.91
CA LYS A 578 21.19 9.81 40.36
C LYS A 578 22.51 10.09 41.09
N SER A 579 22.65 11.30 41.63
CA SER A 579 23.46 11.61 42.81
C SER A 579 23.08 13.03 43.30
N PRO A 580 22.98 13.31 44.61
CA PRO A 580 22.23 14.45 45.12
C PRO A 580 23.13 15.60 45.59
N ILE A 581 22.86 16.84 45.18
CA ILE A 581 23.27 18.03 45.92
C ILE A 581 22.14 19.08 45.86
N SER A 582 21.97 19.72 47.01
CA SER A 582 21.02 20.68 47.57
C SER A 582 20.57 21.91 46.76
N GLU A 583 19.33 22.31 47.06
CA GLU A 583 18.79 23.68 47.27
C GLU A 583 19.32 24.85 46.42
N LEU A 584 18.42 25.53 45.68
CA LEU A 584 18.05 26.91 46.03
C LEU A 584 16.82 27.41 45.24
N ILE A 585 16.13 28.33 45.89
CA ILE A 585 14.83 28.97 45.64
C ILE A 585 14.94 30.05 44.54
N ILE A 586 13.82 30.38 43.88
CA ILE A 586 13.27 31.75 43.64
C ILE A 586 12.34 31.79 42.40
N HIS A 587 11.04 31.97 42.67
CA HIS A 587 10.01 32.64 41.87
C HIS A 587 9.98 34.14 42.26
N PRO A 588 9.09 35.02 41.74
CA PRO A 588 8.49 35.20 40.42
C PRO A 588 8.51 36.70 39.98
N TYR A 589 8.10 37.07 38.76
CA TYR A 589 7.41 38.35 38.50
C TYR A 589 6.49 38.28 37.26
N TRP A 590 5.21 38.54 37.49
CA TRP A 590 4.16 39.09 36.59
C TRP A 590 4.28 40.66 36.67
N PRO A 591 3.42 41.59 36.16
CA PRO A 591 2.18 41.52 35.32
C PRO A 591 2.00 42.53 34.12
N LEU A 592 0.76 42.50 33.56
CA LEU A 592 -0.11 43.63 33.08
C LEU A 592 0.11 44.10 31.61
N ILE A 593 -0.88 44.39 30.74
CA ILE A 593 -2.16 45.16 30.83
C ILE A 593 -3.17 44.72 29.73
N ALA A 594 -4.46 44.98 29.98
CA ALA A 594 -5.65 44.72 29.15
C ALA A 594 -6.27 46.00 28.51
N VAL A 595 -7.37 45.82 27.71
CA VAL A 595 -8.45 46.80 27.33
C VAL A 595 -8.13 47.67 26.08
N ALA A 596 -9.00 48.05 25.09
CA ALA A 596 -10.45 48.06 24.77
C ALA A 596 -10.64 48.26 23.23
N GLU A 597 -11.66 47.66 22.58
CA GLU A 597 -12.93 48.23 22.01
C GLU A 597 -12.93 49.13 20.74
N ALA A 598 -13.66 48.63 19.72
CA ALA A 598 -14.63 49.23 18.79
C ALA A 598 -14.53 50.69 18.25
N ALA A 599 -14.59 50.82 16.91
CA ALA A 599 -15.42 51.82 16.19
C ALA A 599 -15.62 51.43 14.70
N ALA A 600 -16.80 51.77 14.17
CA ALA A 600 -17.32 51.42 12.85
C ALA A 600 -17.26 52.60 11.85
N GLN A 601 -17.47 52.25 10.56
CA GLN A 601 -17.93 53.08 9.41
C GLN A 601 -16.92 54.00 8.69
N ALA A 602 -16.63 53.68 7.41
CA ALA A 602 -17.12 54.45 6.25
C ALA A 602 -16.53 53.91 4.92
N GLY A 603 -17.33 53.94 3.83
CA GLY A 603 -16.82 54.03 2.45
C GLY A 603 -16.99 52.80 1.53
N ARG A 604 -18.17 52.66 0.92
CA ARG A 604 -18.36 51.94 -0.37
C ARG A 604 -18.10 52.87 -1.56
N PRO A 605 -17.82 52.33 -2.75
CA PRO A 605 -18.71 52.60 -3.90
C PRO A 605 -19.27 51.33 -4.57
N ARG A 606 -20.37 51.51 -5.33
CA ARG A 606 -21.26 50.50 -5.95
C ARG A 606 -20.91 50.23 -7.44
N LEU A 607 -21.04 48.94 -7.85
CA LEU A 607 -21.74 48.35 -9.02
C LEU A 607 -21.36 48.75 -10.48
N PRO A 608 -21.52 47.88 -11.51
CA PRO A 608 -22.74 47.09 -11.78
C PRO A 608 -22.62 45.63 -12.29
N SER A 609 -23.73 44.90 -12.13
CA SER A 609 -24.04 43.58 -12.69
C SER A 609 -24.45 43.64 -14.17
N PRO A 610 -24.35 42.52 -14.90
CA PRO A 610 -25.30 42.21 -15.97
C PRO A 610 -26.08 40.90 -15.75
N GLN A 611 -27.26 40.87 -16.38
CA GLN A 611 -28.37 39.93 -16.29
C GLN A 611 -28.16 38.55 -16.97
N PRO A 612 -29.04 37.56 -16.68
CA PRO A 612 -28.97 36.20 -17.22
C PRO A 612 -29.63 36.06 -18.61
N LEU A 613 -29.11 35.14 -19.43
CA LEU A 613 -29.72 34.70 -20.69
C LEU A 613 -30.49 33.40 -20.47
N GLY A 614 -31.76 33.39 -20.90
CA GLY A 614 -32.66 32.22 -20.91
C GLY A 614 -32.48 31.30 -22.14
N PRO A 615 -33.25 30.19 -22.22
CA PRO A 615 -32.96 29.04 -23.07
C PRO A 615 -33.77 29.02 -24.39
N ALA A 616 -33.31 28.21 -25.36
CA ALA A 616 -34.04 27.83 -26.59
C ALA A 616 -33.55 26.44 -27.09
N PRO A 617 -34.24 25.75 -28.03
CA PRO A 617 -35.27 24.72 -27.80
C PRO A 617 -34.89 23.33 -28.42
N PRO A 618 -35.75 22.28 -28.38
CA PRO A 618 -35.36 20.89 -28.63
C PRO A 618 -35.46 20.49 -30.11
N GLY A 619 -34.64 19.52 -30.54
CA GLY A 619 -34.72 18.86 -31.84
C GLY A 619 -34.78 17.34 -31.68
N GLU A 620 -35.89 16.75 -32.13
CA GLU A 620 -36.06 15.32 -32.36
C GLU A 620 -35.46 14.91 -33.71
N SER A 621 -34.86 13.71 -33.79
CA SER A 621 -34.92 12.87 -34.98
C SER A 621 -34.68 11.40 -34.64
N GLN A 622 -35.30 10.55 -35.46
CA GLN A 622 -35.73 9.18 -35.20
C GLN A 622 -34.63 8.12 -35.40
N GLY A 623 -34.84 6.94 -34.81
CA GLY A 623 -34.03 5.75 -35.03
C GLY A 623 -34.51 4.87 -36.19
N VAL A 624 -33.60 4.03 -36.70
CA VAL A 624 -33.84 2.78 -37.46
C VAL A 624 -32.63 1.83 -37.22
N PRO A 625 -32.77 0.48 -37.22
CA PRO A 625 -31.87 -0.46 -36.53
C PRO A 625 -30.99 -1.38 -37.43
N TRP A 626 -30.12 -2.19 -36.76
CA TRP A 626 -29.39 -3.43 -37.18
C TRP A 626 -28.01 -3.30 -37.86
N PRO A 627 -27.13 -4.36 -37.93
CA PRO A 627 -26.88 -5.53 -37.06
C PRO A 627 -25.36 -5.80 -36.75
N GLY A 628 -25.08 -6.73 -35.81
CA GLY A 628 -23.99 -7.73 -35.94
C GLY A 628 -22.58 -7.37 -35.43
N GLU A 629 -22.23 -7.90 -34.27
CA GLU A 629 -20.85 -7.97 -33.77
C GLU A 629 -19.96 -8.84 -34.66
N ARG A 630 -18.83 -8.28 -35.10
CA ARG A 630 -17.68 -9.03 -35.61
C ARG A 630 -16.38 -8.41 -35.09
N HIS A 631 -15.57 -9.26 -34.46
CA HIS A 631 -14.25 -8.97 -33.92
C HIS A 631 -13.28 -8.39 -34.96
N SER A 632 -12.52 -7.36 -34.55
CA SER A 632 -11.25 -6.92 -35.13
C SER A 632 -10.52 -6.01 -34.13
N PRO A 633 -9.18 -6.00 -34.06
CA PRO A 633 -8.43 -5.71 -32.85
C PRO A 633 -8.23 -4.20 -32.65
N SER A 634 -8.54 -3.71 -31.45
CA SER A 634 -8.25 -2.34 -31.08
C SER A 634 -6.78 -2.17 -30.67
N THR A 635 -6.20 -1.14 -31.25
CA THR A 635 -4.89 -0.55 -31.02
C THR A 635 -4.67 -0.28 -29.53
N VAL A 636 -3.64 -0.91 -28.97
CA VAL A 636 -3.23 -0.77 -27.57
C VAL A 636 -2.58 0.60 -27.37
N SER A 637 -3.27 1.52 -26.73
CA SER A 637 -2.65 2.69 -26.10
C SER A 637 -2.17 2.30 -24.70
N TRP A 638 -0.87 2.50 -24.50
CA TRP A 638 -0.15 2.21 -23.28
C TRP A 638 -0.38 3.32 -22.24
N VAL A 639 -1.21 3.03 -21.24
CA VAL A 639 -1.30 3.83 -20.00
C VAL A 639 -1.55 2.85 -18.84
N TYR A 640 -0.56 2.69 -17.97
CA TYR A 640 -0.57 1.95 -16.70
C TYR A 640 0.40 2.72 -15.76
N LEU A 641 0.13 2.98 -14.48
CA LEU A 641 -0.55 2.19 -13.44
C LEU A 641 -1.68 2.96 -12.75
#